data_AF-A0A409YP34-F1
#
_entry.id   AF-A0A409YP34-F1
#
_cell.length_a   1.000
_cell.length_b   1.000
_cell.length_c   1.000
_cell.angle_alpha   90.00
_cell.angle_beta   90.00
_cell.angle_gamma   90.00
#
_symmetry.space_group_name_H-M   'P 1'
#
loop_
_entity.id
_entity.type
_entity.pdbx_description
1 polymer ?
#
loop_
_entity_poly.entity_id
_entity_poly.type
_entity_poly.pdbx_seq_one_letter_code
_entity_poly.pdbx_strand_id
1 'polypeptide(L)'
;MRWFFMITLGFLSLLPRVQAEALGVVTNASKAGLAWPNGNTVDIKQFETTGKVSWYYTWSPYPVDSDLEFVPMFWGTQSIDTFSSTIQQTLSNKRLNVTAILGMNEPEQPGQSNLTVQQGVQLWQTYVEPYHSMGLRLGSPAPSSSPAGTAWLQGFLQACGGNCTVDFIAMHWYGTNASDFISYLQEYNSTFQKPLWITEWTCQNYVNLSAQCTQEDIFQFMNTTQTFMDNAPFVERYAWFGAMKDLQGVNPATPANLLTIPQDLLIEIMSRLEWKDILRLRQDASKLRIVWLSLYARAMTSKAVQPRLQVPIELCSDDDLERRTLRLLTSELSWEQGSSFAGVQSFLPRKTRDVFHLVEGGRWLLIATETGSLHYYDLDESHPKARALIPDQFEDCYPSITADVDEEGPFRLALHILWHPAGAELGQSVIQIWQLSLEIDSSDLSVGLSATKLTSFLRAGQFMQTSLSLCGNLVSYSTDFLPGRQRRVLVIDWSSLKEGDMLTWTPLWQSPIEANDKIYSHSLAPGGLAVIVYSQRVQVFDVFDWSKTSSHSPTQATSHIWGYDTELSTISRPFLSQKTNTIRLIIGANTGIYGLILQRGVKSDQRSPPQLVELLHYTYPRNIIMFHGYHYSVGHHGSLEIDLIRYPWPDEQGWPHMAGLQKKPVGGDGYSRTLRPCIDEHSGRIAVTPALGYLSVLDFALAKPSDTK
;
A
#
# COMPACT_ATOMS: atom_id res chain seq x y z
N MET A 1 -48.25 -16.38 -1.39
CA MET A 1 -47.66 -15.40 -2.34
C MET A 1 -47.79 -14.01 -1.74
N ARG A 2 -46.82 -13.61 -0.92
CA ARG A 2 -46.88 -12.38 -0.12
C ARG A 2 -45.56 -11.61 -0.25
N TRP A 3 -45.68 -10.33 -0.62
CA TRP A 3 -45.03 -9.15 -0.01
C TRP A 3 -43.57 -9.29 0.44
N PHE A 4 -42.65 -8.62 -0.26
CA PHE A 4 -41.33 -8.24 0.24
C PHE A 4 -41.17 -6.71 0.18
N PHE A 5 -41.43 -6.05 1.30
CA PHE A 5 -40.91 -4.74 1.68
C PHE A 5 -40.78 -4.73 3.21
N MET A 6 -39.69 -4.14 3.70
CA MET A 6 -39.35 -3.86 5.10
C MET A 6 -38.92 -5.07 5.97
N ILE A 7 -37.61 -5.27 6.10
CA ILE A 7 -37.01 -5.46 7.42
C ILE A 7 -35.88 -4.45 7.59
N THR A 8 -36.10 -3.61 8.58
CA THR A 8 -35.28 -2.57 9.17
C THR A 8 -33.90 -3.06 9.62
N LEU A 9 -32.92 -2.18 9.42
CA LEU A 9 -31.71 -2.00 10.23
C LEU A 9 -31.91 -2.46 11.69
N GLY A 10 -31.13 -3.44 12.14
CA GLY A 10 -31.21 -3.88 13.52
C GLY A 10 -30.42 -5.14 13.86
N PHE A 11 -29.19 -5.31 13.37
CA PHE A 11 -28.20 -6.24 13.94
C PHE A 11 -26.78 -5.71 13.70
N LEU A 12 -26.51 -4.50 14.18
CA LEU A 12 -25.17 -3.97 14.41
C LEU A 12 -24.92 -4.00 15.93
N SER A 13 -24.49 -5.15 16.44
CA SER A 13 -23.75 -5.34 17.70
C SER A 13 -23.80 -6.82 18.05
N LEU A 14 -22.69 -7.37 18.54
CA LEU A 14 -22.43 -8.80 18.81
C LEU A 14 -21.72 -9.58 17.70
N LEU A 15 -20.67 -8.99 17.13
CA LEU A 15 -19.43 -9.74 16.98
C LEU A 15 -18.54 -9.33 18.16
N PRO A 16 -17.89 -10.26 18.88
CA PRO A 16 -16.88 -9.86 19.84
C PRO A 16 -15.84 -9.03 19.08
N ARG A 17 -15.65 -7.77 19.51
CA ARG A 17 -14.40 -7.07 19.23
C ARG A 17 -13.31 -7.96 19.79
N VAL A 18 -12.69 -8.78 18.95
CA VAL A 18 -11.34 -9.24 19.22
C VAL A 18 -10.52 -7.97 19.17
N GLN A 19 -10.33 -7.36 20.33
CA GLN A 19 -9.22 -6.45 20.54
C GLN A 19 -7.98 -7.30 20.26
N ALA A 20 -7.49 -7.24 19.03
CA ALA A 20 -6.16 -7.71 18.72
C ALA A 20 -5.22 -6.85 19.57
N GLU A 21 -4.84 -7.36 20.73
CA GLU A 21 -3.68 -6.82 21.44
C GLU A 21 -2.53 -6.85 20.42
N ALA A 22 -1.94 -5.67 20.20
CA ALA A 22 -0.84 -5.52 19.29
C ALA A 22 0.34 -6.30 19.88
N LEU A 23 0.60 -7.51 19.35
CA LEU A 23 1.89 -8.17 19.53
C LEU A 23 2.97 -7.20 19.06
N GLY A 24 3.93 -6.91 19.94
CA GLY A 24 4.97 -5.90 19.74
C GLY A 24 5.81 -6.27 18.52
N VAL A 25 5.79 -5.39 17.52
CA VAL A 25 6.75 -5.46 16.41
C VAL A 25 8.12 -5.15 16.99
N VAL A 26 9.15 -5.94 16.68
CA VAL A 26 10.55 -5.60 17.01
C VAL A 26 10.82 -4.18 16.50
N THR A 27 10.94 -3.22 17.40
CA THR A 27 11.01 -1.80 17.04
C THR A 27 12.45 -1.36 16.80
N ASN A 28 13.42 -2.11 17.32
CA ASN A 28 14.85 -1.83 17.17
C ASN A 28 15.62 -3.09 16.74
N ALA A 29 15.75 -3.28 15.43
CA ALA A 29 16.40 -4.44 14.79
C ALA A 29 17.89 -4.64 15.14
N SER A 30 18.51 -3.74 15.92
CA SER A 30 19.95 -3.78 16.22
C SER A 30 20.34 -4.71 17.38
N LYS A 31 19.40 -5.11 18.25
CA LYS A 31 19.72 -5.81 19.52
C LYS A 31 19.62 -7.34 19.46
N ALA A 32 18.72 -7.88 18.65
CA ALA A 32 18.42 -9.31 18.65
C ALA A 32 19.53 -10.15 18.01
N GLY A 33 19.83 -11.28 18.62
CA GLY A 33 20.84 -12.24 18.17
C GLY A 33 20.38 -13.69 18.30
N LEU A 34 21.27 -14.61 17.92
CA LEU A 34 21.02 -16.05 17.95
C LEU A 34 22.02 -16.79 18.83
N ALA A 35 21.48 -17.58 19.76
CA ALA A 35 22.21 -18.62 20.48
C ALA A 35 22.15 -19.89 19.61
N TRP A 36 23.23 -20.21 18.89
CA TRP A 36 23.18 -21.09 17.72
C TRP A 36 23.99 -22.39 17.88
N PRO A 37 23.35 -23.52 18.24
CA PRO A 37 24.07 -24.78 18.45
C PRO A 37 24.17 -25.66 17.20
N ASN A 38 23.48 -25.28 16.12
CA ASN A 38 23.21 -26.19 15.00
C ASN A 38 24.44 -26.42 14.07
N GLY A 39 25.54 -25.69 14.31
CA GLY A 39 26.64 -25.60 13.35
C GLY A 39 26.15 -25.22 11.95
N ASN A 40 26.80 -25.74 10.92
CA ASN A 40 26.39 -25.57 9.51
C ASN A 40 25.34 -26.63 9.06
N THR A 41 24.78 -27.43 9.98
CA THR A 41 23.79 -28.47 9.61
C THR A 41 22.40 -27.89 9.36
N VAL A 42 22.14 -26.70 9.88
CA VAL A 42 20.98 -25.86 9.60
C VAL A 42 21.50 -24.56 9.00
N ASP A 43 20.87 -24.11 7.92
CA ASP A 43 21.23 -22.84 7.29
C ASP A 43 20.77 -21.67 8.18
N ILE A 44 21.73 -20.98 8.80
CA ILE A 44 21.46 -19.81 9.64
C ILE A 44 20.99 -18.60 8.82
N LYS A 45 21.27 -18.55 7.52
CA LYS A 45 20.94 -17.41 6.64
C LYS A 45 19.43 -17.17 6.53
N GLN A 46 18.61 -18.16 6.86
CA GLN A 46 17.16 -17.97 6.97
C GLN A 46 16.78 -16.82 7.92
N PHE A 47 17.58 -16.55 8.96
CA PHE A 47 17.36 -15.49 9.95
C PHE A 47 17.90 -14.12 9.52
N GLU A 48 18.72 -14.06 8.47
CA GLU A 48 19.30 -12.80 7.95
C GLU A 48 18.29 -12.02 7.10
N THR A 49 17.34 -12.73 6.49
CA THR A 49 16.43 -12.19 5.46
C THR A 49 15.57 -11.01 5.89
N THR A 50 15.26 -10.90 7.19
CA THR A 50 14.43 -9.84 7.74
C THR A 50 15.23 -8.62 8.22
N GLY A 51 16.56 -8.76 8.34
CA GLY A 51 17.43 -7.75 8.96
C GLY A 51 17.16 -7.50 10.45
N LYS A 52 16.32 -8.32 11.12
CA LYS A 52 15.95 -8.15 12.53
C LYS A 52 16.92 -8.77 13.53
N VAL A 53 17.84 -9.61 13.05
CA VAL A 53 18.89 -10.27 13.83
C VAL A 53 20.23 -9.70 13.35
N SER A 54 21.11 -9.33 14.28
CA SER A 54 22.38 -8.64 13.97
C SER A 54 23.64 -9.41 14.39
N TRP A 55 23.52 -10.38 15.29
CA TRP A 55 24.66 -11.12 15.84
C TRP A 55 24.31 -12.56 16.23
N TYR A 56 25.31 -13.40 16.43
CA TYR A 56 25.14 -14.75 16.96
C TYR A 56 26.37 -15.24 17.74
N TYR A 57 26.17 -16.28 18.55
CA TYR A 57 27.25 -17.03 19.21
C TYR A 57 26.93 -18.53 19.25
N THR A 58 27.93 -19.37 19.50
CA THR A 58 27.85 -20.83 19.38
C THR A 58 28.36 -21.58 20.62
N TRP A 59 28.46 -20.90 21.77
CA TRP A 59 29.15 -21.40 22.98
C TRP A 59 30.60 -21.86 22.76
N SER A 60 31.22 -21.40 21.67
CA SER A 60 32.52 -21.89 21.21
C SER A 60 33.28 -20.79 20.46
N PRO A 61 34.57 -21.00 20.13
CA PRO A 61 35.31 -20.11 19.24
C PRO A 61 35.00 -20.32 17.75
N TYR A 62 34.14 -21.30 17.40
CA TYR A 62 33.86 -21.67 16.01
C TYR A 62 32.65 -20.93 15.42
N PRO A 63 32.82 -20.23 14.28
CA PRO A 63 31.74 -19.59 13.55
C PRO A 63 30.97 -20.59 12.66
N VAL A 64 29.85 -20.12 12.11
CA VAL A 64 29.14 -20.77 10.99
C VAL A 64 29.17 -19.87 9.75
N ASP A 65 28.75 -20.38 8.58
CA ASP A 65 28.67 -19.55 7.36
C ASP A 65 27.46 -18.60 7.43
N SER A 66 27.72 -17.37 7.89
CA SER A 66 26.73 -16.31 8.11
C SER A 66 27.33 -14.94 7.83
N ASP A 67 26.49 -13.99 7.44
CA ASP A 67 26.83 -12.57 7.29
C ASP A 67 26.62 -11.77 8.60
N LEU A 68 26.05 -12.39 9.64
CA LEU A 68 25.88 -11.80 10.97
C LEU A 68 27.21 -11.63 11.72
N GLU A 69 27.24 -10.71 12.68
CA GLU A 69 28.38 -10.61 13.59
C GLU A 69 28.52 -11.88 14.42
N PHE A 70 29.72 -12.48 14.43
CA PHE A 70 30.04 -13.62 15.26
C PHE A 70 30.70 -13.19 16.55
N VAL A 71 30.19 -13.68 17.69
CA VAL A 71 30.75 -13.44 19.01
C VAL A 71 31.29 -14.76 19.57
N PRO A 72 32.62 -15.02 19.52
CA PRO A 72 33.19 -16.23 20.09
C PRO A 72 33.10 -16.23 21.63
N MET A 73 33.01 -17.42 22.21
CA MET A 73 32.96 -17.60 23.66
C MET A 73 34.13 -18.44 24.17
N PHE A 74 34.75 -18.01 25.26
CA PHE A 74 35.61 -18.85 26.08
C PHE A 74 34.74 -19.52 27.15
N TRP A 75 34.25 -20.73 26.86
CA TRP A 75 33.20 -21.37 27.66
C TRP A 75 33.67 -21.75 29.08
N GLY A 76 34.91 -22.22 29.24
CA GLY A 76 35.49 -22.67 30.51
C GLY A 76 36.71 -23.57 30.34
N THR A 77 37.10 -24.29 31.40
CA THR A 77 38.28 -25.18 31.42
C THR A 77 38.28 -26.23 30.31
N GLN A 78 37.11 -26.81 30.01
CA GLN A 78 36.95 -27.82 28.95
C GLN A 78 37.18 -27.27 27.54
N SER A 79 37.12 -25.93 27.38
CA SER A 79 37.29 -25.26 26.08
C SER A 79 38.70 -24.71 25.86
N ILE A 80 39.65 -24.87 26.81
CA ILE A 80 40.99 -24.26 26.72
C ILE A 80 41.71 -24.64 25.44
N ASP A 81 41.79 -25.93 25.13
CA ASP A 81 42.53 -26.42 23.95
C ASP A 81 41.86 -25.92 22.66
N THR A 82 40.54 -26.05 22.58
CA THR A 82 39.74 -25.60 21.44
C THR A 82 39.84 -24.10 21.22
N PHE A 83 39.74 -23.30 22.28
CA PHE A 83 39.81 -21.84 22.21
C PHE A 83 41.22 -21.39 21.80
N SER A 84 42.25 -21.89 22.47
CA SER A 84 43.64 -21.51 22.21
C SER A 84 44.09 -21.85 20.79
N SER A 85 43.64 -22.98 20.25
CA SER A 85 43.98 -23.42 18.88
C SER A 85 43.20 -22.68 17.79
N THR A 86 42.01 -22.15 18.09
CA THR A 86 41.07 -21.66 17.06
C THR A 86 40.93 -20.15 17.03
N ILE A 87 40.97 -19.47 18.17
CA ILE A 87 40.54 -18.07 18.27
C ILE A 87 41.31 -17.13 17.34
N GLN A 88 42.62 -17.34 17.15
CA GLN A 88 43.43 -16.53 16.23
C GLN A 88 42.99 -16.70 14.77
N GLN A 89 42.56 -17.90 14.37
CA GLN A 89 42.00 -18.14 13.05
C GLN A 89 40.64 -17.46 12.89
N THR A 90 39.79 -17.53 13.91
CA THR A 90 38.50 -16.83 13.93
C THR A 90 38.67 -15.32 13.77
N LEU A 91 39.57 -14.70 14.56
CA LEU A 91 39.79 -13.26 14.54
C LEU A 91 40.49 -12.75 13.27
N SER A 92 41.29 -13.57 12.60
CA SER A 92 41.98 -13.19 11.35
C SER A 92 41.12 -13.42 10.10
N ASN A 93 39.96 -14.07 10.22
CA ASN A 93 39.07 -14.34 9.11
C ASN A 93 38.30 -13.08 8.69
N LYS A 94 38.71 -12.47 7.58
CA LYS A 94 38.10 -11.25 7.02
C LYS A 94 36.64 -11.39 6.59
N ARG A 95 36.09 -12.62 6.49
CA ARG A 95 34.66 -12.83 6.22
C ARG A 95 33.80 -12.69 7.47
N LEU A 96 34.39 -12.74 8.66
CA LEU A 96 33.66 -12.60 9.91
C LEU A 96 33.77 -11.16 10.41
N ASN A 97 32.65 -10.63 10.89
CA ASN A 97 32.67 -9.47 11.75
C ASN A 97 32.72 -9.95 13.21
N VAL A 98 33.83 -9.69 13.89
CA VAL A 98 34.00 -10.04 15.31
C VAL A 98 34.38 -8.77 16.06
N THR A 99 33.51 -8.32 16.95
CA THR A 99 33.72 -7.08 17.72
C THR A 99 33.79 -7.30 19.23
N ALA A 100 33.42 -8.50 19.69
CA ALA A 100 33.37 -8.85 21.10
C ALA A 100 33.75 -10.32 21.35
N ILE A 101 34.10 -10.65 22.59
CA ILE A 101 34.31 -12.01 23.10
C ILE A 101 33.47 -12.20 24.36
N LEU A 102 32.78 -13.33 24.48
CA LEU A 102 32.05 -13.73 25.69
C LEU A 102 32.94 -14.55 26.64
N GLY A 103 32.81 -14.27 27.94
CA GLY A 103 33.44 -15.04 29.00
C GLY A 103 32.76 -16.37 29.29
N MET A 104 33.12 -16.95 30.44
CA MET A 104 32.73 -18.31 30.84
C MET A 104 31.22 -18.47 31.04
N ASN A 105 30.71 -19.64 30.65
CA ASN A 105 29.30 -19.98 30.69
C ASN A 105 28.92 -20.67 32.00
N GLU A 106 28.01 -20.07 32.76
CA GLU A 106 27.49 -20.56 34.05
C GLU A 106 28.58 -21.11 34.98
N PRO A 107 29.60 -20.29 35.33
CA PRO A 107 30.76 -20.74 36.09
C PRO A 107 30.43 -21.26 37.48
N GLU A 108 29.35 -20.82 38.10
CA GLU A 108 28.92 -21.32 39.40
C GLU A 108 28.20 -22.68 39.32
N GLN A 109 27.76 -23.11 38.14
CA GLN A 109 26.94 -24.32 37.99
C GLN A 109 27.82 -25.57 37.83
N PRO A 110 27.64 -26.61 38.69
CA PRO A 110 28.43 -27.84 38.61
C PRO A 110 28.31 -28.61 37.28
N GLY A 111 27.15 -28.48 36.61
CA GLY A 111 26.88 -29.12 35.32
C GLY A 111 27.39 -28.33 34.11
N GLN A 112 28.03 -27.18 34.32
CA GLN A 112 28.47 -26.24 33.28
C GLN A 112 29.98 -26.04 33.41
N SER A 113 30.50 -24.81 33.34
CA SER A 113 31.95 -24.59 33.40
C SER A 113 32.56 -24.82 34.78
N ASN A 114 31.75 -24.80 35.86
CA ASN A 114 32.08 -25.26 37.22
C ASN A 114 33.44 -24.74 37.73
N LEU A 115 33.51 -23.44 37.96
CA LEU A 115 34.69 -22.69 38.37
C LEU A 115 34.48 -22.02 39.72
N THR A 116 35.50 -22.05 40.55
CA THR A 116 35.62 -21.06 41.64
C THR A 116 35.89 -19.67 41.07
N VAL A 117 35.58 -18.62 41.84
CA VAL A 117 35.87 -17.23 41.48
C VAL A 117 37.35 -17.05 41.08
N GLN A 118 38.28 -17.61 41.85
CA GLN A 118 39.73 -17.46 41.62
C GLN A 118 40.18 -18.17 40.35
N GLN A 119 39.64 -19.35 40.05
CA GLN A 119 39.87 -20.02 38.77
C GLN A 119 39.33 -19.17 37.62
N GLY A 120 38.14 -18.58 37.80
CA GLY A 120 37.56 -17.64 36.84
C GLY A 120 38.50 -16.48 36.51
N VAL A 121 39.04 -15.80 37.53
CA VAL A 121 39.99 -14.69 37.35
C VAL A 121 41.26 -15.13 36.62
N GLN A 122 41.83 -16.28 37.00
CA GLN A 122 43.05 -16.81 36.35
C GLN A 122 42.82 -17.12 34.86
N LEU A 123 41.71 -17.77 34.55
CA LEU A 123 41.36 -18.10 33.16
C LEU A 123 41.05 -16.83 32.36
N TRP A 124 40.34 -15.87 32.94
CA TRP A 124 40.06 -14.59 32.30
C TRP A 124 41.36 -13.87 31.91
N GLN A 125 42.27 -13.68 32.87
CA GLN A 125 43.53 -12.99 32.63
C GLN A 125 44.41 -13.69 31.57
N THR A 126 44.32 -15.01 31.49
CA THR A 126 45.12 -15.81 30.56
C THR A 126 44.50 -15.84 29.16
N TYR A 127 43.19 -16.04 29.04
CA TYR A 127 42.53 -16.40 27.79
C TYR A 127 41.55 -15.36 27.26
N VAL A 128 41.15 -14.36 28.02
CA VAL A 128 40.15 -13.36 27.60
C VAL A 128 40.73 -11.95 27.60
N GLU A 129 41.36 -11.54 28.70
CA GLU A 129 41.94 -10.19 28.87
C GLU A 129 42.86 -9.73 27.72
N PRO A 130 43.76 -10.58 27.16
CA PRO A 130 44.67 -10.13 26.11
C PRO A 130 43.97 -9.54 24.87
N TYR A 131 42.74 -9.97 24.59
CA TYR A 131 41.98 -9.56 23.41
C TYR A 131 41.42 -8.14 23.50
N HIS A 132 41.32 -7.54 24.70
CA HIS A 132 40.95 -6.14 24.83
C HIS A 132 41.99 -5.22 24.16
N SER A 133 43.28 -5.57 24.23
CA SER A 133 44.35 -4.82 23.56
C SER A 133 44.26 -4.82 22.03
N MET A 134 43.48 -5.75 21.46
CA MET A 134 43.18 -5.83 20.02
C MET A 134 41.94 -5.01 19.63
N GLY A 135 41.33 -4.28 20.57
CA GLY A 135 40.14 -3.46 20.35
C GLY A 135 38.82 -4.22 20.41
N LEU A 136 38.84 -5.49 20.87
CA LEU A 136 37.62 -6.27 21.09
C LEU A 136 37.00 -5.95 22.43
N ARG A 137 35.66 -5.89 22.48
CA ARG A 137 34.92 -5.74 23.73
C ARG A 137 34.80 -7.06 24.47
N LEU A 138 34.97 -7.05 25.79
CA LEU A 138 34.95 -8.26 26.61
C LEU A 138 33.68 -8.33 27.45
N GLY A 139 32.87 -9.36 27.21
CA GLY A 139 31.68 -9.68 27.98
C GLY A 139 32.03 -10.49 29.22
N SER A 140 31.42 -10.15 30.36
CA SER A 140 31.62 -10.89 31.61
C SER A 140 31.34 -12.39 31.45
N PRO A 141 31.79 -13.24 32.39
CA PRO A 141 31.16 -14.54 32.58
C PRO A 141 29.63 -14.38 32.74
N ALA A 142 28.87 -15.34 32.21
CA ALA A 142 27.41 -15.34 32.20
C ALA A 142 26.88 -16.39 33.19
N PRO A 143 26.62 -16.03 34.45
CA PRO A 143 26.07 -16.96 35.43
C PRO A 143 24.58 -17.25 35.18
N SER A 144 24.07 -18.30 35.81
CA SER A 144 22.61 -18.54 35.90
C SER A 144 21.90 -17.41 36.67
N SER A 145 20.58 -17.33 36.54
CA SER A 145 19.76 -16.36 37.27
C SER A 145 19.59 -16.64 38.78
N SER A 146 20.29 -17.65 39.32
CA SER A 146 20.24 -17.96 40.75
C SER A 146 20.99 -16.91 41.59
N PRO A 147 20.65 -16.75 42.90
CA PRO A 147 21.42 -15.88 43.79
C PRO A 147 22.91 -16.23 43.86
N ALA A 148 23.26 -17.52 43.73
CA ALA A 148 24.65 -17.97 43.68
C ALA A 148 25.38 -17.44 42.43
N GLY A 149 24.68 -17.35 41.30
CA GLY A 149 25.20 -16.80 40.06
C GLY A 149 25.56 -15.32 40.18
N THR A 150 24.63 -14.51 40.68
CA THR A 150 24.88 -13.08 40.95
C THR A 150 26.05 -12.88 41.92
N ALA A 151 26.10 -13.67 43.01
CA ALA A 151 27.17 -13.60 43.98
C ALA A 151 28.54 -14.00 43.39
N TRP A 152 28.57 -15.00 42.50
CA TRP A 152 29.78 -15.42 41.80
C TRP A 152 30.32 -14.28 40.92
N LEU A 153 29.46 -13.63 40.13
CA LEU A 153 29.88 -12.54 39.24
C LEU A 153 30.38 -11.32 40.03
N GLN A 154 29.71 -10.95 41.12
CA GLN A 154 30.20 -9.91 42.03
C GLN A 154 31.58 -10.27 42.61
N GLY A 155 31.73 -11.51 43.08
CA GLY A 155 33.00 -12.03 43.60
C GLY A 155 34.11 -12.02 42.55
N PHE A 156 33.80 -12.39 41.31
CA PHE A 156 34.73 -12.33 40.16
C PHE A 156 35.21 -10.92 39.90
N LEU A 157 34.31 -9.95 39.77
CA LEU A 157 34.68 -8.55 39.53
C LEU A 157 35.49 -7.97 40.69
N GLN A 158 35.14 -8.32 41.93
CA GLN A 158 35.89 -7.91 43.11
C GLN A 158 37.30 -8.53 43.12
N ALA A 159 37.42 -9.84 42.87
CA ALA A 159 38.68 -10.56 42.87
C ALA A 159 39.61 -10.15 41.72
N CYS A 160 39.05 -9.69 40.59
CA CYS A 160 39.81 -9.09 39.50
C CYS A 160 40.56 -7.83 39.94
N GLY A 161 40.05 -7.06 40.91
CA GLY A 161 40.76 -5.92 41.50
C GLY A 161 41.20 -4.85 40.49
N GLY A 162 40.49 -4.72 39.35
CA GLY A 162 40.84 -3.83 38.25
C GLY A 162 41.71 -4.45 37.14
N ASN A 163 42.15 -5.71 37.29
CA ASN A 163 42.97 -6.43 36.31
C ASN A 163 42.16 -7.27 35.30
N CYS A 164 40.84 -7.10 35.27
CA CYS A 164 39.96 -7.70 34.27
C CYS A 164 39.11 -6.60 33.67
N THR A 165 39.22 -6.39 32.36
CA THR A 165 38.44 -5.40 31.63
C THR A 165 37.12 -6.01 31.23
N VAL A 166 36.00 -5.50 31.75
CA VAL A 166 34.65 -5.97 31.40
C VAL A 166 33.86 -4.80 30.80
N ASP A 167 33.52 -4.90 29.52
CA ASP A 167 32.82 -3.85 28.77
C ASP A 167 31.30 -3.94 28.88
N PHE A 168 30.77 -5.15 29.04
CA PHE A 168 29.35 -5.42 29.20
C PHE A 168 29.13 -6.66 30.08
N ILE A 169 27.95 -6.74 30.69
CA ILE A 169 27.57 -7.87 31.54
C ILE A 169 26.74 -8.86 30.72
N ALA A 170 27.25 -10.08 30.60
CA ALA A 170 26.50 -11.20 30.06
C ALA A 170 25.69 -11.88 31.16
N MET A 171 24.45 -12.27 30.87
CA MET A 171 23.54 -12.85 31.86
C MET A 171 22.52 -13.80 31.23
N HIS A 172 22.07 -14.77 32.01
CA HIS A 172 21.02 -15.71 31.61
C HIS A 172 19.75 -15.53 32.45
N TRP A 173 18.60 -15.89 31.87
CA TRP A 173 17.35 -15.99 32.60
C TRP A 173 16.48 -17.16 32.13
N TYR A 174 16.15 -18.04 33.05
CA TYR A 174 15.18 -19.10 32.83
C TYR A 174 14.11 -19.02 33.92
N GLY A 175 12.90 -18.61 33.54
CA GLY A 175 11.78 -18.46 34.46
C GLY A 175 10.47 -18.24 33.71
N THR A 176 9.35 -18.31 34.41
CA THR A 176 8.01 -18.29 33.78
C THR A 176 7.27 -16.96 33.91
N ASN A 177 7.81 -16.02 34.69
CA ASN A 177 7.16 -14.73 34.98
C ASN A 177 7.95 -13.57 34.36
N ALA A 178 7.32 -12.84 33.44
CA ALA A 178 7.94 -11.73 32.72
C ALA A 178 8.30 -10.55 33.65
N SER A 179 7.48 -10.27 34.67
CA SER A 179 7.73 -9.19 35.63
C SER A 179 8.95 -9.46 36.50
N ASP A 180 9.16 -10.73 36.87
CA ASP A 180 10.34 -11.14 37.63
C ASP A 180 11.62 -10.96 36.80
N PHE A 181 11.58 -11.33 35.51
CA PHE A 181 12.70 -11.09 34.59
C PHE A 181 13.00 -9.59 34.43
N ILE A 182 11.97 -8.76 34.22
CA ILE A 182 12.14 -7.32 34.08
C ILE A 182 12.75 -6.71 35.35
N SER A 183 12.30 -7.15 36.52
CA SER A 183 12.86 -6.71 37.81
C SER A 183 14.33 -7.13 37.96
N TYR A 184 14.67 -8.35 37.53
CA TYR A 184 16.04 -8.85 37.53
C TYR A 184 16.96 -8.06 36.60
N LEU A 185 16.50 -7.68 35.40
CA LEU A 185 17.26 -6.79 34.50
C LEU A 185 17.54 -5.43 35.13
N GLN A 186 16.55 -4.85 35.82
CA GLN A 186 16.71 -3.57 36.50
C GLN A 186 17.69 -3.66 37.67
N GLU A 187 17.66 -4.75 38.44
CA GLU A 187 18.59 -5.03 39.52
C GLU A 187 20.03 -5.17 39.00
N TYR A 188 20.23 -5.94 37.93
CA TYR A 188 21.54 -6.12 37.27
C TYR A 188 22.10 -4.79 36.75
N ASN A 189 21.26 -4.00 36.08
CA ASN A 189 21.66 -2.66 35.63
C ASN A 189 22.08 -1.76 36.81
N SER A 190 21.33 -1.77 37.91
CA SER A 190 21.67 -0.96 39.09
C SER A 190 22.97 -1.41 39.78
N THR A 191 23.22 -2.73 39.79
CA THR A 191 24.34 -3.36 40.49
C THR A 191 25.65 -3.17 39.73
N PHE A 192 25.64 -3.41 38.41
CA PHE A 192 26.86 -3.45 37.61
C PHE A 192 27.10 -2.18 36.78
N GLN A 193 26.05 -1.39 36.51
CA GLN A 193 26.12 -0.11 35.80
C GLN A 193 26.89 -0.17 34.46
N LYS A 194 26.67 -1.25 33.72
CA LYS A 194 27.26 -1.54 32.40
C LYS A 194 26.15 -2.02 31.45
N PRO A 195 26.35 -1.89 30.13
CA PRO A 195 25.42 -2.46 29.15
C PRO A 195 25.19 -3.95 29.42
N LEU A 196 23.94 -4.39 29.28
CA LEU A 196 23.53 -5.78 29.50
C LEU A 196 23.40 -6.51 28.17
N TRP A 197 23.98 -7.71 28.11
CA TRP A 197 23.78 -8.69 27.06
C TRP A 197 23.08 -9.90 27.65
N ILE A 198 21.81 -10.09 27.29
CA ILE A 198 21.04 -11.25 27.73
C ILE A 198 21.34 -12.38 26.74
N THR A 199 22.40 -13.14 27.01
CA THR A 199 22.88 -14.18 26.08
C THR A 199 21.94 -15.38 26.01
N GLU A 200 21.14 -15.61 27.05
CA GLU A 200 20.10 -16.64 27.08
C GLU A 200 18.88 -16.15 27.87
N TRP A 201 17.69 -16.17 27.26
CA TRP A 201 16.42 -16.16 28.01
C TRP A 201 15.33 -16.95 27.31
N THR A 202 14.47 -17.59 28.10
CA THR A 202 13.26 -18.27 27.63
C THR A 202 12.28 -18.55 28.78
N CYS A 203 11.05 -18.92 28.44
CA CYS A 203 10.02 -19.35 29.40
C CYS A 203 10.23 -20.83 29.76
N GLN A 204 11.06 -21.07 30.78
CA GLN A 204 11.47 -22.41 31.21
C GLN A 204 11.42 -22.51 32.72
N ASN A 205 10.79 -23.58 33.24
CA ASN A 205 10.71 -23.82 34.67
C ASN A 205 11.67 -24.93 35.10
N TYR A 206 12.85 -24.59 35.61
CA TYR A 206 13.78 -25.58 36.19
C TYR A 206 13.48 -25.92 37.65
N VAL A 207 12.59 -25.18 38.32
CA VAL A 207 12.23 -25.40 39.74
C VAL A 207 11.12 -26.44 39.86
N ASN A 208 10.06 -26.30 39.06
CA ASN A 208 8.95 -27.25 39.01
C ASN A 208 8.75 -27.76 37.58
N LEU A 209 9.36 -28.92 37.30
CA LEU A 209 9.37 -29.51 35.96
C LEU A 209 7.96 -29.89 35.46
N SER A 210 6.96 -30.04 36.32
CA SER A 210 5.57 -30.32 35.93
C SER A 210 4.74 -29.07 35.64
N ALA A 211 5.28 -27.88 35.91
CA ALA A 211 4.65 -26.59 35.67
C ALA A 211 5.43 -25.79 34.61
N GLN A 212 5.61 -26.39 33.44
CA GLN A 212 6.20 -25.71 32.29
C GLN A 212 5.24 -24.71 31.66
N CYS A 213 5.80 -23.67 31.03
CA CYS A 213 5.03 -22.75 30.22
C CYS A 213 4.31 -23.50 29.10
N THR A 214 3.05 -23.18 28.87
CA THR A 214 2.40 -23.57 27.61
C THR A 214 3.01 -22.80 26.45
N GLN A 215 2.68 -23.19 25.22
CA GLN A 215 3.11 -22.43 24.05
C GLN A 215 2.58 -20.98 24.07
N GLU A 216 1.35 -20.77 24.53
CA GLU A 216 0.75 -19.44 24.69
C GLU A 216 1.53 -18.61 25.74
N ASP A 217 1.87 -19.21 26.88
CA ASP A 217 2.68 -18.57 27.91
C ASP A 217 4.07 -18.17 27.38
N ILE A 218 4.71 -19.04 26.57
CA ILE A 218 6.00 -18.75 25.93
C ILE A 218 5.90 -17.51 25.04
N PHE A 219 4.86 -17.41 24.21
CA PHE A 219 4.66 -16.26 23.32
C PHE A 219 4.38 -14.97 24.10
N GLN A 220 3.54 -15.03 25.13
CA GLN A 220 3.25 -13.87 25.98
C GLN A 220 4.50 -13.40 26.74
N PHE A 221 5.27 -14.33 27.28
CA PHE A 221 6.54 -14.05 27.93
C PHE A 221 7.54 -13.41 26.96
N MET A 222 7.73 -14.00 25.77
CA MET A 222 8.62 -13.46 24.74
C MET A 222 8.22 -12.04 24.34
N ASN A 223 6.95 -11.82 23.99
CA ASN A 223 6.47 -10.52 23.54
C ASN A 223 6.64 -9.43 24.61
N THR A 224 6.24 -9.72 25.85
CA THR A 224 6.34 -8.79 26.97
C THR A 224 7.79 -8.40 27.25
N THR A 225 8.66 -9.40 27.34
CA THR A 225 10.07 -9.21 27.72
C THR A 225 10.89 -8.59 26.61
N GLN A 226 10.66 -8.99 25.35
CA GLN A 226 11.32 -8.41 24.19
C GLN A 226 10.92 -6.94 24.00
N THR A 227 9.63 -6.62 24.13
CA THR A 227 9.15 -5.23 24.05
C THR A 227 9.82 -4.34 25.10
N PHE A 228 9.99 -4.84 26.33
CA PHE A 228 10.72 -4.13 27.36
C PHE A 228 12.20 -3.92 26.98
N MET A 229 12.89 -4.99 26.56
CA MET A 229 14.31 -4.93 26.20
C MET A 229 14.61 -4.03 24.99
N ASP A 230 13.71 -3.97 24.00
CA ASP A 230 13.83 -3.05 22.86
C ASP A 230 13.86 -1.58 23.33
N ASN A 231 13.04 -1.25 24.32
CA ASN A 231 12.89 0.11 24.86
C ASN A 231 13.86 0.44 26.00
N ALA A 232 14.52 -0.56 26.60
CA ALA A 232 15.47 -0.36 27.68
C ALA A 232 16.86 0.04 27.12
N PRO A 233 17.36 1.27 27.36
CA PRO A 233 18.64 1.72 26.80
C PRO A 233 19.86 1.01 27.40
N PHE A 234 19.72 0.44 28.60
CA PHE A 234 20.77 -0.34 29.25
C PHE A 234 20.86 -1.79 28.72
N VAL A 235 19.87 -2.25 27.96
CA VAL A 235 19.93 -3.53 27.25
C VAL A 235 20.50 -3.27 25.87
N GLU A 236 21.68 -3.85 25.60
CA GLU A 236 22.36 -3.67 24.33
C GLU A 236 22.08 -4.82 23.36
N ARG A 237 22.08 -6.07 23.86
CA ARG A 237 21.87 -7.26 23.04
C ARG A 237 21.10 -8.34 23.77
N TYR A 238 20.41 -9.17 23.00
CA TYR A 238 19.69 -10.33 23.53
C TYR A 238 19.65 -11.47 22.46
N ALA A 239 19.99 -12.72 22.80
CA ALA A 239 19.63 -13.94 22.03
C ALA A 239 18.61 -14.93 22.71
N TRP A 240 17.44 -15.18 22.08
CA TRP A 240 16.39 -16.03 22.67
C TRP A 240 16.84 -17.49 22.65
N PHE A 241 16.67 -18.21 23.76
CA PHE A 241 17.10 -19.59 23.83
C PHE A 241 16.02 -20.53 23.26
N GLY A 242 16.29 -21.08 22.07
CA GLY A 242 15.37 -22.00 21.38
C GLY A 242 15.56 -22.13 19.87
N ALA A 243 16.48 -21.37 19.25
CA ALA A 243 16.80 -21.46 17.82
C ALA A 243 17.61 -22.73 17.48
N MET A 244 17.06 -23.90 17.77
CA MET A 244 17.73 -25.20 17.73
C MET A 244 16.90 -26.19 16.92
N LYS A 245 17.56 -27.01 16.09
CA LYS A 245 16.89 -28.09 15.36
C LYS A 245 16.28 -29.12 16.30
N ASP A 246 17.07 -29.54 17.28
CA ASP A 246 16.70 -30.49 18.32
C ASP A 246 16.77 -29.74 19.65
N LEU A 247 15.62 -29.48 20.27
CA LEU A 247 15.56 -28.76 21.55
C LEU A 247 16.24 -29.61 22.63
N GLN A 248 17.31 -29.07 23.22
CA GLN A 248 18.02 -29.67 24.35
C GLN A 248 18.04 -28.68 25.52
N GLY A 249 17.71 -29.18 26.70
CA GLY A 249 17.75 -28.38 27.93
C GLY A 249 16.61 -27.39 28.10
N VAL A 250 15.67 -27.23 27.15
CA VAL A 250 14.53 -26.29 27.26
C VAL A 250 13.19 -26.92 26.90
N ASN A 251 12.11 -26.22 27.23
CA ASN A 251 10.73 -26.65 27.07
C ASN A 251 10.45 -27.06 25.62
N PRO A 252 10.04 -28.32 25.35
CA PRO A 252 9.73 -28.79 23.99
C PRO A 252 8.60 -28.00 23.29
N ALA A 253 7.77 -27.26 24.03
CA ALA A 253 6.76 -26.37 23.47
C ALA A 253 7.35 -25.07 22.89
N THR A 254 8.64 -24.81 23.11
CA THR A 254 9.35 -23.66 22.51
C THR A 254 9.40 -23.84 20.99
N PRO A 255 8.91 -22.88 20.19
CA PRO A 255 8.97 -23.01 18.74
C PRO A 255 10.42 -23.12 18.25
N ALA A 256 10.79 -24.27 17.69
CA ALA A 256 12.12 -24.54 17.16
C ALA A 256 12.27 -24.03 15.71
N ASN A 257 11.16 -24.01 14.96
CA ASN A 257 11.05 -23.51 13.59
C ASN A 257 9.58 -23.26 13.19
N LEU A 258 9.36 -22.56 12.07
CA LEU A 258 8.02 -22.23 11.54
C LEU A 258 7.11 -23.46 11.31
N LEU A 259 7.66 -24.65 11.07
CA LEU A 259 6.90 -25.88 10.80
C LEU A 259 6.34 -26.53 12.08
N THR A 260 6.83 -26.12 13.26
CA THR A 260 6.40 -26.62 14.57
C THR A 260 5.33 -25.74 15.23
N ILE A 261 4.96 -24.63 14.60
CA ILE A 261 3.96 -23.69 15.11
C ILE A 261 2.56 -24.20 14.75
N PRO A 262 1.58 -24.23 15.68
CA PRO A 262 0.19 -24.52 15.37
C PRO A 262 -0.34 -23.66 14.22
N GLN A 263 -1.20 -24.24 13.39
CA GLN A 263 -1.70 -23.59 12.18
C GLN A 263 -2.34 -22.22 12.46
N ASP A 264 -3.07 -22.10 13.57
CA ASP A 264 -3.78 -20.87 13.97
C ASP A 264 -2.81 -19.71 14.25
N LEU A 265 -1.69 -20.01 14.91
CA LEU A 265 -0.64 -19.03 15.21
C LEU A 265 0.21 -18.72 13.97
N LEU A 266 0.44 -19.71 13.11
CA LEU A 266 1.09 -19.49 11.82
C LEU A 266 0.28 -18.53 10.94
N ILE A 267 -1.05 -18.68 10.93
CA ILE A 267 -1.98 -17.77 10.27
C ILE A 267 -1.87 -16.36 10.86
N GLU A 268 -1.84 -16.22 12.19
CA GLU A 268 -1.73 -14.91 12.84
C GLU A 268 -0.40 -14.22 12.49
N ILE A 269 0.71 -14.97 12.56
CA ILE A 269 2.04 -14.48 12.15
C ILE A 269 1.97 -14.02 10.69
N MET A 270 1.53 -14.89 9.78
CA MET A 270 1.44 -14.58 8.35
C MET A 270 0.53 -13.37 8.06
N SER A 271 -0.57 -13.21 8.78
CA SER A 271 -1.49 -12.07 8.62
C SER A 271 -0.83 -10.73 8.96
N ARG A 272 0.23 -10.76 9.78
CA ARG A 272 1.02 -9.58 10.20
C ARG A 272 2.31 -9.39 9.38
N LEU A 273 2.70 -10.37 8.56
CA LEU A 273 3.88 -10.26 7.70
C LEU A 273 3.65 -9.30 6.53
N GLU A 274 4.75 -8.79 5.98
CA GLU A 274 4.71 -8.06 4.71
C GLU A 274 4.50 -9.04 3.55
N TRP A 275 3.90 -8.54 2.47
CA TRP A 275 3.53 -9.38 1.31
C TRP A 275 4.72 -10.10 0.68
N LYS A 276 5.92 -9.50 0.71
CA LYS A 276 7.16 -10.11 0.23
C LYS A 276 7.53 -11.34 1.07
N ASP A 277 7.35 -11.26 2.38
CA ASP A 277 7.68 -12.36 3.29
C ASP A 277 6.67 -13.50 3.13
N ILE A 278 5.39 -13.18 2.96
CA ILE A 278 4.33 -14.16 2.68
C ILE A 278 4.62 -14.90 1.37
N LEU A 279 4.99 -14.17 0.31
CA LEU A 279 5.37 -14.76 -0.98
C LEU A 279 6.66 -15.58 -0.92
N ARG A 280 7.60 -15.26 -0.02
CA ARG A 280 8.82 -16.05 0.16
C ARG A 280 8.56 -17.34 0.93
N LEU A 281 7.65 -17.32 1.90
CA LEU A 281 7.31 -18.48 2.72
C LEU A 281 6.53 -19.55 1.94
N ARG A 282 5.56 -19.15 1.10
CA ARG A 282 4.77 -20.03 0.20
C ARG A 282 4.31 -21.37 0.82
N GLN A 283 3.92 -21.36 2.10
CA GLN A 283 3.34 -22.51 2.80
C GLN A 283 1.83 -22.60 2.58
N ASP A 284 1.18 -23.72 2.93
CA ASP A 284 -0.29 -23.86 2.79
C ASP A 284 -1.06 -22.75 3.52
N ALA A 285 -0.59 -22.34 4.70
CA ALA A 285 -1.18 -21.24 5.46
C ALA A 285 -1.10 -19.87 4.74
N SER A 286 -0.11 -19.67 3.86
CA SER A 286 0.05 -18.41 3.10
C SER A 286 -0.99 -18.23 2.00
N LYS A 287 -1.69 -19.31 1.63
CA LYS A 287 -2.79 -19.29 0.64
C LYS A 287 -4.16 -19.05 1.28
N LEU A 288 -4.22 -18.99 2.62
CA LEU A 288 -5.50 -18.83 3.30
C LEU A 288 -6.04 -17.42 3.11
N ARG A 289 -7.34 -17.35 2.82
CA ARG A 289 -8.12 -16.13 2.66
C ARG A 289 -7.82 -15.05 3.70
N ILE A 290 -7.75 -15.44 4.96
CA ILE A 290 -7.58 -14.52 6.09
C ILE A 290 -6.27 -13.73 6.01
N VAL A 291 -5.19 -14.34 5.54
CA VAL A 291 -3.87 -13.69 5.36
C VAL A 291 -3.98 -12.59 4.30
N TRP A 292 -4.58 -12.91 3.15
CA TRP A 292 -4.77 -11.96 2.06
C TRP A 292 -5.81 -10.88 2.38
N LEU A 293 -6.86 -11.19 3.14
CA LEU A 293 -7.82 -10.19 3.63
C LEU A 293 -7.13 -9.20 4.58
N SER A 294 -6.30 -9.69 5.50
CA SER A 294 -5.53 -8.83 6.40
C SER A 294 -4.56 -7.93 5.65
N LEU A 295 -3.84 -8.46 4.66
CA LEU A 295 -2.98 -7.67 3.78
C LEU A 295 -3.77 -6.62 2.99
N TYR A 296 -4.87 -7.03 2.35
CA TYR A 296 -5.73 -6.14 1.57
C TYR A 296 -6.26 -5.01 2.43
N ALA A 297 -6.82 -5.30 3.61
CA ALA A 297 -7.34 -4.32 4.53
C ALA A 297 -6.26 -3.31 4.97
N ARG A 298 -5.05 -3.78 5.30
CA ARG A 298 -3.92 -2.90 5.65
C ARG A 298 -3.51 -2.01 4.49
N ALA A 299 -3.35 -2.61 3.30
CA ALA A 299 -2.99 -1.88 2.08
C ALA A 299 -4.03 -0.80 1.77
N MET A 300 -5.31 -1.12 1.86
CA MET A 300 -6.42 -0.20 1.61
C MET A 300 -6.50 0.92 2.66
N THR A 301 -6.26 0.62 3.93
CA THR A 301 -6.25 1.63 5.01
C THR A 301 -5.16 2.69 4.80
N SER A 302 -4.07 2.34 4.12
CA SER A 302 -3.01 3.29 3.78
C SER A 302 -3.40 4.28 2.67
N LYS A 303 -4.38 3.94 1.82
CA LYS A 303 -4.77 4.73 0.65
C LYS A 303 -5.72 5.86 1.01
N ALA A 304 -5.43 7.05 0.50
CA ALA A 304 -6.28 8.22 0.69
C ALA A 304 -7.61 8.12 -0.08
N VAL A 305 -7.61 7.44 -1.23
CA VAL A 305 -8.77 7.18 -2.09
C VAL A 305 -8.94 5.68 -2.24
N GLN A 306 -10.15 5.20 -1.96
CA GLN A 306 -10.48 3.79 -2.12
C GLN A 306 -10.93 3.57 -3.57
N PRO A 307 -10.42 2.55 -4.29
CA PRO A 307 -10.96 2.16 -5.58
C PRO A 307 -12.38 1.62 -5.40
N ARG A 308 -13.24 1.84 -6.40
CA ARG A 308 -14.55 1.21 -6.44
C ARG A 308 -14.37 -0.31 -6.51
N LEU A 309 -14.89 -1.01 -5.51
CA LEU A 309 -14.95 -2.48 -5.53
C LEU A 309 -16.05 -2.90 -6.49
N GLN A 310 -15.66 -3.44 -7.64
CA GLN A 310 -16.62 -3.97 -8.61
C GLN A 310 -17.35 -5.19 -8.01
N VAL A 311 -16.59 -6.12 -7.42
CA VAL A 311 -17.10 -7.27 -6.67
C VAL A 311 -16.87 -6.98 -5.18
N PRO A 312 -17.87 -7.12 -4.30
CA PRO A 312 -17.68 -7.07 -2.86
C PRO A 312 -16.56 -8.02 -2.43
N ILE A 313 -15.70 -7.59 -1.50
CA ILE A 313 -14.54 -8.38 -1.10
C ILE A 313 -14.97 -9.74 -0.52
N GLU A 314 -16.15 -9.78 0.08
CA GLU A 314 -16.80 -10.96 0.67
C GLU A 314 -17.13 -12.03 -0.38
N LEU A 315 -17.38 -11.62 -1.63
CA LEU A 315 -17.74 -12.51 -2.74
C LEU A 315 -16.55 -12.86 -3.65
N CYS A 316 -15.36 -12.30 -3.39
CA CYS A 316 -14.16 -12.65 -4.14
C CYS A 316 -13.69 -14.07 -3.77
N SER A 317 -13.28 -14.88 -4.75
CA SER A 317 -12.52 -16.11 -4.47
C SER A 317 -11.18 -15.79 -3.79
N ASP A 318 -10.57 -16.80 -3.17
CA ASP A 318 -9.27 -16.63 -2.51
C ASP A 318 -8.16 -16.27 -3.53
N ASP A 319 -8.20 -16.88 -4.72
CA ASP A 319 -7.29 -16.55 -5.82
C ASP A 319 -7.50 -15.11 -6.35
N ASP A 320 -8.75 -14.67 -6.46
CA ASP A 320 -9.06 -13.29 -6.86
C ASP A 320 -8.59 -12.28 -5.82
N LEU A 321 -8.76 -12.60 -4.54
CA LEU A 321 -8.33 -11.76 -3.43
C LEU A 321 -6.80 -11.63 -3.38
N GLU A 322 -6.07 -12.76 -3.48
CA GLU A 322 -4.61 -12.76 -3.58
C GLU A 322 -4.16 -11.92 -4.76
N ARG A 323 -4.73 -12.16 -5.95
CA ARG A 323 -4.39 -11.43 -7.18
C ARG A 323 -4.61 -9.92 -7.04
N ARG A 324 -5.77 -9.50 -6.52
CA ARG A 324 -6.09 -8.07 -6.32
C ARG A 324 -5.16 -7.41 -5.31
N THR A 325 -4.86 -8.11 -4.22
CA THR A 325 -3.97 -7.63 -3.17
C THR A 325 -2.55 -7.46 -3.70
N LEU A 326 -2.04 -8.46 -4.42
CA LEU A 326 -0.72 -8.37 -5.06
C LEU A 326 -0.66 -7.26 -6.10
N ARG A 327 -1.69 -7.10 -6.94
CA ARG A 327 -1.75 -6.00 -7.91
C ARG A 327 -1.66 -4.63 -7.23
N LEU A 328 -2.43 -4.43 -6.16
CA LEU A 328 -2.43 -3.19 -5.38
C LEU A 328 -1.06 -2.88 -4.77
N LEU A 329 -0.34 -3.90 -4.29
CA LEU A 329 0.95 -3.76 -3.60
C LEU A 329 2.14 -3.65 -4.56
N THR A 330 2.04 -4.25 -5.75
CA THR A 330 3.13 -4.29 -6.74
C THR A 330 3.08 -3.11 -7.73
N SER A 331 1.90 -2.56 -8.00
CA SER A 331 1.73 -1.43 -8.92
C SER A 331 2.57 -0.22 -8.50
N GLU A 332 2.52 0.18 -7.23
CA GLU A 332 3.29 1.30 -6.69
C GLU A 332 4.80 1.11 -6.86
N LEU A 333 5.31 -0.07 -6.50
CA LEU A 333 6.74 -0.37 -6.62
C LEU A 333 7.22 -0.35 -8.08
N SER A 334 6.38 -0.86 -8.97
CA SER A 334 6.69 -0.95 -10.40
C SER A 334 6.71 0.43 -11.05
N TRP A 335 5.88 1.35 -10.56
CA TRP A 335 5.87 2.73 -11.00
C TRP A 335 7.09 3.51 -10.53
N GLU A 336 7.63 3.21 -9.35
CA GLU A 336 8.81 3.88 -8.83
C GLU A 336 10.13 3.47 -9.51
N GLN A 337 10.14 2.35 -10.24
CA GLN A 337 11.35 1.90 -10.95
C GLN A 337 11.85 2.90 -12.00
N GLY A 338 13.13 2.81 -12.38
CA GLY A 338 13.74 3.71 -13.35
C GLY A 338 13.07 3.70 -14.73
N SER A 339 13.46 4.66 -15.58
CA SER A 339 12.86 4.87 -16.91
C SER A 339 13.07 3.73 -17.90
N SER A 340 13.96 2.77 -17.62
CA SER A 340 14.16 1.57 -18.43
C SER A 340 13.11 0.48 -18.20
N PHE A 341 12.29 0.60 -17.16
CA PHE A 341 11.29 -0.41 -16.81
C PHE A 341 9.99 -0.22 -17.60
N ALA A 342 9.59 -1.26 -18.33
CA ALA A 342 8.38 -1.29 -19.15
C ALA A 342 7.28 -2.10 -18.44
N GLY A 343 6.04 -1.60 -18.45
CA GLY A 343 4.88 -2.41 -18.09
C GLY A 343 4.64 -3.53 -19.11
N VAL A 344 3.96 -4.60 -18.70
CA VAL A 344 3.56 -5.67 -19.65
C VAL A 344 2.51 -5.08 -20.60
N GLN A 345 2.81 -5.07 -21.90
CA GLN A 345 1.98 -4.40 -22.89
C GLN A 345 1.09 -5.40 -23.64
N SER A 346 -0.22 -5.11 -23.66
CA SER A 346 -1.22 -5.81 -24.47
C SER A 346 -1.76 -4.90 -25.56
N PHE A 347 -1.96 -5.44 -26.76
CA PHE A 347 -2.49 -4.72 -27.92
C PHE A 347 -3.95 -5.13 -28.16
N LEU A 348 -4.85 -4.16 -28.15
CA LEU A 348 -6.28 -4.38 -28.37
C LEU A 348 -6.73 -3.70 -29.67
N PRO A 349 -7.51 -4.37 -30.53
CA PRO A 349 -8.03 -3.76 -31.76
C PRO A 349 -8.86 -2.51 -31.47
N ARG A 350 -8.66 -1.47 -32.29
CA ARG A 350 -9.36 -0.18 -32.15
C ARG A 350 -9.45 0.53 -33.49
N LYS A 351 -10.55 1.24 -33.76
CA LYS A 351 -10.68 2.21 -34.84
C LYS A 351 -10.38 3.63 -34.37
N THR A 352 -10.04 4.52 -35.31
CA THR A 352 -9.60 5.89 -35.01
C THR A 352 -10.64 6.73 -34.24
N ARG A 353 -11.94 6.48 -34.44
CA ARG A 353 -13.05 7.20 -33.79
C ARG A 353 -13.53 6.58 -32.47
N ASP A 354 -13.09 5.37 -32.14
CA ASP A 354 -13.52 4.70 -30.92
C ASP A 354 -12.95 5.42 -29.70
N VAL A 355 -13.76 5.69 -28.69
CA VAL A 355 -13.35 6.26 -27.39
C VAL A 355 -13.33 5.17 -26.33
N PHE A 356 -12.45 5.31 -25.34
CA PHE A 356 -12.28 4.30 -24.31
C PHE A 356 -12.33 4.87 -22.91
N HIS A 357 -12.71 4.02 -21.95
CA HIS A 357 -12.75 4.36 -20.54
C HIS A 357 -12.32 3.14 -19.71
N LEU A 358 -11.28 3.33 -18.89
CA LEU A 358 -10.83 2.32 -17.94
C LEU A 358 -11.63 2.47 -16.66
N VAL A 359 -12.43 1.45 -16.32
CA VAL A 359 -13.27 1.45 -15.11
C VAL A 359 -12.38 1.36 -13.88
N GLU A 360 -12.72 2.10 -12.82
CA GLU A 360 -11.97 2.05 -11.56
C GLU A 360 -11.80 0.61 -11.03
N GLY A 361 -10.60 0.30 -10.56
CA GLY A 361 -10.18 -1.07 -10.23
C GLY A 361 -9.52 -1.80 -11.41
N GLY A 362 -9.53 -1.20 -12.61
CA GLY A 362 -8.66 -1.54 -13.73
C GLY A 362 -8.98 -2.82 -14.49
N ARG A 363 -9.94 -3.65 -14.06
CA ARG A 363 -10.31 -4.89 -14.76
C ARG A 363 -11.01 -4.66 -16.09
N TRP A 364 -11.99 -3.74 -16.12
CA TRP A 364 -12.83 -3.54 -17.30
C TRP A 364 -12.39 -2.32 -18.09
N LEU A 365 -12.18 -2.52 -19.38
CA LEU A 365 -11.96 -1.45 -20.34
C LEU A 365 -13.15 -1.36 -21.28
N LEU A 366 -13.84 -0.22 -21.26
CA LEU A 366 -15.00 0.04 -22.10
C LEU A 366 -14.57 0.76 -23.38
N ILE A 367 -15.12 0.35 -24.53
CA ILE A 367 -14.90 0.97 -25.84
C ILE A 367 -16.25 1.36 -26.45
N ALA A 368 -16.49 2.65 -26.65
CA ALA A 368 -17.62 3.13 -27.44
C ALA A 368 -17.16 3.40 -28.87
N THR A 369 -17.89 2.87 -29.85
CA THR A 369 -17.48 2.79 -31.26
C THR A 369 -18.15 3.85 -32.12
N GLU A 370 -17.68 4.00 -33.37
CA GLU A 370 -18.29 4.88 -34.38
C GLU A 370 -19.73 4.50 -34.78
N THR A 371 -20.26 3.36 -34.35
CA THR A 371 -21.66 2.94 -34.56
C THR A 371 -22.54 3.17 -33.33
N GLY A 372 -21.99 3.78 -32.28
CA GLY A 372 -22.67 4.01 -31.01
C GLY A 372 -22.88 2.74 -30.18
N SER A 373 -22.25 1.62 -30.57
CA SER A 373 -22.16 0.43 -29.73
C SER A 373 -21.17 0.64 -28.59
N LEU A 374 -21.33 -0.14 -27.52
CA LEU A 374 -20.42 -0.20 -26.39
C LEU A 374 -19.94 -1.63 -26.24
N HIS A 375 -18.62 -1.80 -26.20
CA HIS A 375 -17.96 -3.07 -25.93
C HIS A 375 -17.14 -2.98 -24.65
N TYR A 376 -16.78 -4.12 -24.08
CA TYR A 376 -15.82 -4.21 -23.00
C TYR A 376 -14.78 -5.29 -23.24
N TYR A 377 -13.62 -5.11 -22.62
CA TYR A 377 -12.58 -6.12 -22.47
C TYR A 377 -12.42 -6.46 -21.00
N ASP A 378 -12.29 -7.75 -20.69
CA ASP A 378 -11.76 -8.21 -19.41
C ASP A 378 -10.22 -8.22 -19.50
N LEU A 379 -9.57 -7.27 -18.84
CA LEU A 379 -8.12 -7.14 -18.88
C LEU A 379 -7.40 -8.16 -17.99
N ASP A 380 -8.13 -8.93 -17.18
CA ASP A 380 -7.56 -10.03 -16.38
C ASP A 380 -7.52 -11.36 -17.15
N GLU A 381 -8.15 -11.43 -18.32
CA GLU A 381 -8.02 -12.57 -19.23
C GLU A 381 -6.64 -12.59 -19.89
N SER A 382 -6.11 -13.80 -20.12
CA SER A 382 -4.83 -13.97 -20.80
C SER A 382 -4.84 -13.42 -22.24
N HIS A 383 -6.00 -13.46 -22.89
CA HIS A 383 -6.23 -12.94 -24.24
C HIS A 383 -7.54 -12.16 -24.26
N PRO A 384 -7.54 -10.89 -23.83
CA PRO A 384 -8.75 -10.09 -23.74
C PRO A 384 -9.47 -10.01 -25.09
N LYS A 385 -10.77 -10.30 -25.10
CA LYS A 385 -11.62 -10.19 -26.29
C LYS A 385 -12.70 -9.15 -26.08
N ALA A 386 -13.04 -8.43 -27.15
CA ALA A 386 -14.16 -7.49 -27.14
C ALA A 386 -15.48 -8.26 -26.98
N ARG A 387 -16.28 -7.85 -26.00
CA ARG A 387 -17.66 -8.34 -25.78
C ARG A 387 -18.63 -7.18 -25.91
N ALA A 388 -19.70 -7.36 -26.67
CA ALA A 388 -20.73 -6.33 -26.83
C ALA A 388 -21.56 -6.19 -25.55
N LEU A 389 -21.71 -4.94 -25.08
CA LEU A 389 -22.63 -4.54 -24.01
C LEU A 389 -23.88 -3.86 -24.58
N ILE A 390 -23.65 -2.98 -25.55
CA ILE A 390 -24.70 -2.24 -26.25
C ILE A 390 -24.49 -2.49 -27.74
N PRO A 391 -25.49 -2.97 -28.49
CA PRO A 391 -25.38 -3.23 -29.92
C PRO A 391 -25.24 -1.93 -30.73
N ASP A 392 -24.98 -2.04 -32.03
CA ASP A 392 -24.89 -0.89 -32.92
C ASP A 392 -26.22 -0.12 -32.95
N GLN A 393 -26.13 1.20 -32.83
CA GLN A 393 -27.29 2.10 -32.73
C GLN A 393 -27.38 3.08 -33.90
N PHE A 394 -26.25 3.39 -34.55
CA PHE A 394 -26.11 4.39 -35.61
C PHE A 394 -25.18 3.86 -36.71
N GLU A 395 -25.36 4.38 -37.93
CA GLU A 395 -24.47 4.05 -39.07
C GLU A 395 -23.09 4.70 -38.94
N ASP A 396 -23.05 5.99 -38.53
CA ASP A 396 -21.82 6.73 -38.29
C ASP A 396 -22.04 7.82 -37.22
N CYS A 397 -21.22 7.84 -36.18
CA CYS A 397 -21.32 8.77 -35.06
C CYS A 397 -19.99 9.08 -34.36
N TYR A 398 -20.03 10.05 -33.46
CA TYR A 398 -18.93 10.51 -32.61
C TYR A 398 -19.31 10.27 -31.14
N PRO A 399 -18.83 9.18 -30.52
CA PRO A 399 -19.15 8.84 -29.14
C PRO A 399 -18.29 9.62 -28.13
N SER A 400 -18.82 9.81 -26.92
CA SER A 400 -18.11 10.24 -25.72
C SER A 400 -18.69 9.51 -24.52
N ILE A 401 -17.83 9.07 -23.60
CA ILE A 401 -18.22 8.28 -22.43
C ILE A 401 -17.63 8.86 -21.15
N THR A 402 -18.38 8.80 -20.05
CA THR A 402 -17.86 9.01 -18.69
C THR A 402 -18.57 8.09 -17.70
N ALA A 403 -17.88 7.71 -16.63
CA ALA A 403 -18.47 7.03 -15.50
C ALA A 403 -18.91 8.00 -14.39
N ASP A 404 -19.83 7.52 -13.56
CA ASP A 404 -20.29 8.20 -12.36
C ASP A 404 -19.21 8.19 -11.27
N VAL A 405 -19.13 9.30 -10.56
CA VAL A 405 -18.25 9.54 -9.42
C VAL A 405 -18.70 8.78 -8.17
N ASP A 406 -19.99 8.47 -8.04
CA ASP A 406 -20.55 7.96 -6.79
C ASP A 406 -20.00 6.56 -6.43
N GLU A 407 -19.33 6.41 -5.29
CA GLU A 407 -18.65 5.16 -4.92
C GLU A 407 -19.62 4.05 -4.46
N GLU A 408 -20.89 4.36 -4.22
CA GLU A 408 -21.89 3.42 -3.69
C GLU A 408 -22.87 2.92 -4.78
N GLY A 409 -23.01 1.59 -4.89
CA GLY A 409 -23.98 0.94 -5.77
C GLY A 409 -23.45 0.56 -7.17
N PRO A 410 -24.33 0.11 -8.08
CA PRO A 410 -23.96 -0.24 -9.44
C PRO A 410 -23.45 0.98 -10.19
N PHE A 411 -22.34 0.83 -10.91
CA PHE A 411 -21.68 1.97 -11.56
C PHE A 411 -22.45 2.43 -12.79
N ARG A 412 -22.74 3.72 -12.85
CA ARG A 412 -23.47 4.34 -13.95
C ARG A 412 -22.53 4.95 -14.96
N LEU A 413 -22.98 4.99 -16.20
CA LEU A 413 -22.28 5.59 -17.33
C LEU A 413 -23.19 6.61 -18.02
N ALA A 414 -22.59 7.69 -18.49
CA ALA A 414 -23.21 8.56 -19.48
C ALA A 414 -22.52 8.33 -20.83
N LEU A 415 -23.31 8.01 -21.85
CA LEU A 415 -22.88 7.87 -23.24
C LEU A 415 -23.53 9.00 -24.05
N HIS A 416 -22.69 9.89 -24.57
CA HIS A 416 -23.11 10.92 -25.52
C HIS A 416 -22.76 10.46 -26.93
N ILE A 417 -23.72 10.56 -27.84
CA ILE A 417 -23.56 10.16 -29.24
C ILE A 417 -23.99 11.32 -30.11
N LEU A 418 -23.06 11.81 -30.95
CA LEU A 418 -23.31 12.85 -31.96
C LEU A 418 -23.28 12.24 -33.34
N TRP A 419 -24.27 12.51 -34.18
CA TRP A 419 -24.28 12.07 -35.58
C TRP A 419 -24.80 13.17 -36.51
N HIS A 420 -24.54 12.99 -37.81
CA HIS A 420 -24.99 13.88 -38.86
C HIS A 420 -25.95 13.14 -39.79
N PRO A 421 -27.27 13.39 -39.70
CA PRO A 421 -28.22 12.82 -40.64
C PRO A 421 -27.90 13.24 -42.08
N ALA A 422 -28.08 12.33 -43.04
CA ALA A 422 -27.85 12.62 -44.45
C ALA A 422 -28.72 13.80 -44.94
N GLY A 423 -28.08 14.84 -45.48
CA GLY A 423 -28.75 16.04 -45.96
C GLY A 423 -29.15 17.07 -44.89
N ALA A 424 -28.81 16.85 -43.61
CA ALA A 424 -29.08 17.81 -42.54
C ALA A 424 -27.93 18.83 -42.38
N GLU A 425 -28.28 20.13 -42.25
CA GLU A 425 -27.32 21.21 -41.97
C GLU A 425 -26.82 21.21 -40.51
N LEU A 426 -27.56 20.55 -39.60
CA LEU A 426 -27.28 20.50 -38.17
C LEU A 426 -27.05 19.05 -37.72
N GLY A 427 -26.04 18.84 -36.88
CA GLY A 427 -25.87 17.57 -36.16
C GLY A 427 -26.98 17.34 -35.13
N GLN A 428 -27.21 16.07 -34.80
CA GLN A 428 -28.09 15.66 -33.71
C GLN A 428 -27.28 14.91 -32.67
N SER A 429 -27.63 15.08 -31.39
CA SER A 429 -27.02 14.29 -30.33
C SER A 429 -28.02 13.72 -29.35
N VAL A 430 -27.64 12.59 -28.76
CA VAL A 430 -28.37 11.91 -27.70
C VAL A 430 -27.44 11.70 -26.52
N ILE A 431 -27.96 11.90 -25.32
CA ILE A 431 -27.29 11.46 -24.10
C ILE A 431 -28.10 10.31 -23.55
N GLN A 432 -27.41 9.21 -23.27
CA GLN A 432 -27.98 8.01 -22.67
C GLN A 432 -27.31 7.77 -21.32
N ILE A 433 -28.11 7.49 -20.29
CA ILE A 433 -27.61 7.07 -18.99
C ILE A 433 -27.84 5.57 -18.87
N TRP A 434 -26.77 4.84 -18.58
CA TRP A 434 -26.76 3.39 -18.46
C TRP A 434 -26.30 2.99 -17.05
N GLN A 435 -26.89 1.93 -16.52
CA GLN A 435 -26.39 1.24 -15.34
C GLN A 435 -25.64 0.00 -15.80
N LEU A 436 -24.38 -0.14 -15.39
CA LEU A 436 -23.64 -1.37 -15.58
C LEU A 436 -23.73 -2.23 -14.31
N SER A 437 -24.00 -3.51 -14.53
CA SER A 437 -24.09 -4.51 -13.48
C SER A 437 -23.13 -5.66 -13.80
N LEU A 438 -22.52 -6.24 -12.77
CA LEU A 438 -21.73 -7.45 -12.95
C LEU A 438 -22.65 -8.63 -13.22
N GLU A 439 -22.27 -9.43 -14.21
CA GLU A 439 -22.81 -10.77 -14.37
C GLU A 439 -22.02 -11.72 -13.49
N ILE A 440 -22.74 -12.44 -12.66
CA ILE A 440 -22.20 -13.36 -11.67
C ILE A 440 -22.69 -14.77 -12.01
N ASP A 441 -21.79 -15.76 -11.93
CA ASP A 441 -22.16 -17.17 -12.16
C ASP A 441 -22.73 -17.84 -10.90
N SER A 442 -23.01 -19.15 -10.98
CA SER A 442 -23.54 -19.93 -9.85
C SER A 442 -22.58 -20.08 -8.66
N SER A 443 -21.33 -19.62 -8.81
CA SER A 443 -20.27 -19.68 -7.79
C SER A 443 -19.95 -18.30 -7.22
N ASP A 444 -20.82 -17.31 -7.45
CA ASP A 444 -20.64 -15.91 -7.08
C ASP A 444 -19.42 -15.21 -7.73
N LEU A 445 -18.89 -15.77 -8.82
CA LEU A 445 -17.77 -15.18 -9.55
C LEU A 445 -18.25 -14.26 -10.66
N SER A 446 -17.62 -13.08 -10.76
CA SER A 446 -17.91 -12.15 -11.84
C SER A 446 -17.34 -12.65 -13.17
N VAL A 447 -18.24 -13.00 -14.08
CA VAL A 447 -17.95 -13.55 -15.41
C VAL A 447 -18.10 -12.53 -16.54
N GLY A 448 -18.73 -11.38 -16.26
CA GLY A 448 -18.95 -10.35 -17.28
C GLY A 448 -19.64 -9.10 -16.77
N LEU A 449 -20.05 -8.28 -17.73
CA LEU A 449 -20.83 -7.06 -17.52
C LEU A 449 -22.13 -7.14 -18.31
N SER A 450 -23.19 -6.57 -17.74
CA SER A 450 -24.47 -6.28 -18.40
C SER A 450 -24.77 -4.79 -18.32
N ALA A 451 -25.54 -4.28 -19.28
CA ALA A 451 -25.91 -2.87 -19.36
C ALA A 451 -27.44 -2.70 -19.42
N THR A 452 -27.98 -1.87 -18.53
CA THR A 452 -29.40 -1.49 -18.52
C THR A 452 -29.54 0.00 -18.75
N LYS A 453 -30.26 0.39 -19.81
CA LYS A 453 -30.52 1.81 -20.09
C LYS A 453 -31.50 2.37 -19.05
N LEU A 454 -31.10 3.44 -18.37
CA LEU A 454 -31.95 4.13 -17.39
C LEU A 454 -32.80 5.23 -18.06
N THR A 455 -32.18 6.04 -18.91
CA THR A 455 -32.89 7.09 -19.67
C THR A 455 -32.11 7.49 -20.91
N SER A 456 -32.80 8.15 -21.86
CA SER A 456 -32.17 8.78 -23.03
C SER A 456 -32.97 9.98 -23.49
N PHE A 457 -32.28 11.08 -23.78
CA PHE A 457 -32.89 12.34 -24.20
C PHE A 457 -32.11 12.98 -25.37
N LEU A 458 -32.87 13.60 -26.27
CA LEU A 458 -32.38 14.14 -27.54
C LEU A 458 -32.09 15.63 -27.47
N ARG A 459 -31.13 16.08 -28.28
CA ARG A 459 -30.86 17.49 -28.55
C ARG A 459 -30.51 17.75 -30.02
N ALA A 460 -31.02 18.86 -30.55
CA ALA A 460 -30.74 19.33 -31.91
C ALA A 460 -29.74 20.50 -31.87
N GLY A 461 -28.75 20.51 -32.77
CA GLY A 461 -27.89 21.65 -33.06
C GLY A 461 -26.41 21.32 -33.27
N GLN A 462 -25.67 22.23 -33.92
CA GLN A 462 -24.24 22.10 -34.25
C GLN A 462 -23.37 22.20 -32.99
N PHE A 463 -23.01 21.07 -32.38
CA PHE A 463 -22.17 21.11 -31.18
C PHE A 463 -21.11 20.02 -31.19
N MET A 464 -19.84 20.43 -31.22
CA MET A 464 -18.74 19.57 -30.80
C MET A 464 -18.69 19.62 -29.27
N GLN A 465 -19.14 18.56 -28.61
CA GLN A 465 -19.05 18.46 -27.16
C GLN A 465 -17.59 18.30 -26.75
N THR A 466 -17.12 19.11 -25.79
CA THR A 466 -15.70 19.07 -25.35
C THR A 466 -15.46 18.31 -24.05
N SER A 467 -16.50 18.12 -23.23
CA SER A 467 -16.41 17.37 -21.98
C SER A 467 -17.79 16.92 -21.50
N LEU A 468 -17.83 15.79 -20.78
CA LEU A 468 -19.00 15.14 -20.19
C LEU A 468 -18.67 14.77 -18.75
N SER A 469 -19.59 14.97 -17.80
CA SER A 469 -19.42 14.54 -16.40
C SER A 469 -20.74 13.98 -15.87
N LEU A 470 -20.64 12.93 -15.05
CA LEU A 470 -21.77 12.30 -14.38
C LEU A 470 -21.49 12.25 -12.88
N CYS A 471 -22.44 12.70 -12.06
CA CYS A 471 -22.34 12.64 -10.60
C CYS A 471 -23.73 12.42 -10.00
N GLY A 472 -24.02 11.18 -9.59
CA GLY A 472 -25.34 10.78 -9.10
C GLY A 472 -26.43 11.05 -10.14
N ASN A 473 -27.45 11.83 -9.77
CA ASN A 473 -28.56 12.18 -10.66
C ASN A 473 -28.26 13.34 -11.62
N LEU A 474 -27.06 13.92 -11.55
CA LEU A 474 -26.67 15.06 -12.38
C LEU A 474 -25.76 14.62 -13.52
N VAL A 475 -26.09 15.04 -14.73
CA VAL A 475 -25.21 14.94 -15.90
C VAL A 475 -24.92 16.35 -16.41
N SER A 476 -23.67 16.61 -16.76
CA SER A 476 -23.27 17.88 -17.35
C SER A 476 -22.44 17.69 -18.61
N TYR A 477 -22.56 18.66 -19.51
CA TYR A 477 -21.76 18.69 -20.72
C TYR A 477 -21.56 20.12 -21.21
N SER A 478 -20.51 20.31 -22.01
CA SER A 478 -20.15 21.60 -22.61
C SER A 478 -20.64 21.69 -24.07
N THR A 479 -21.19 22.84 -24.45
CA THR A 479 -21.84 23.06 -25.75
C THR A 479 -21.48 24.44 -26.32
N ASP A 480 -21.22 24.54 -27.63
CA ASP A 480 -20.83 25.78 -28.33
C ASP A 480 -22.03 26.44 -29.03
N PHE A 481 -22.60 27.52 -28.47
CA PHE A 481 -23.74 28.20 -29.11
C PHE A 481 -23.32 29.11 -30.28
N LEU A 482 -24.07 29.06 -31.39
CA LEU A 482 -23.92 29.91 -32.58
C LEU A 482 -25.08 30.93 -32.69
N PRO A 483 -24.85 32.14 -33.24
CA PRO A 483 -23.57 32.65 -33.78
C PRO A 483 -22.71 33.30 -32.69
N GLY A 484 -21.41 32.94 -32.62
CA GLY A 484 -20.45 33.56 -31.69
C GLY A 484 -19.51 32.61 -30.95
N ARG A 485 -19.68 31.28 -31.04
CA ARG A 485 -18.87 30.25 -30.33
C ARG A 485 -18.78 30.50 -28.82
N GLN A 486 -19.90 30.87 -28.21
CA GLN A 486 -19.96 31.01 -26.75
C GLN A 486 -20.21 29.62 -26.13
N ARG A 487 -19.17 29.04 -25.55
CA ARG A 487 -19.25 27.75 -24.86
C ARG A 487 -19.95 27.91 -23.52
N ARG A 488 -20.89 27.03 -23.19
CA ARG A 488 -21.49 26.93 -21.85
C ARG A 488 -21.44 25.51 -21.32
N VAL A 489 -21.45 25.39 -20.00
CA VAL A 489 -21.73 24.14 -19.30
C VAL A 489 -23.20 24.11 -18.95
N LEU A 490 -23.88 23.02 -19.30
CA LEU A 490 -25.24 22.75 -18.87
C LEU A 490 -25.21 21.62 -17.86
N VAL A 491 -26.01 21.72 -16.81
CA VAL A 491 -26.24 20.65 -15.84
C VAL A 491 -27.71 20.27 -15.89
N ILE A 492 -27.98 18.96 -15.92
CA ILE A 492 -29.31 18.38 -16.06
C ILE A 492 -29.48 17.35 -14.95
N ASP A 493 -30.63 17.39 -14.28
CA ASP A 493 -31.09 16.27 -13.47
C ASP A 493 -31.75 15.22 -14.38
N TRP A 494 -30.98 14.19 -14.74
CA TRP A 494 -31.45 13.15 -15.66
C TRP A 494 -32.52 12.26 -15.05
N SER A 495 -32.64 12.21 -13.72
CA SER A 495 -33.66 11.38 -13.04
C SER A 495 -35.08 11.92 -13.21
N SER A 496 -35.19 13.20 -13.58
CA SER A 496 -36.47 13.86 -13.89
C SER A 496 -36.96 13.63 -15.33
N LEU A 497 -36.10 13.10 -16.21
CA LEU A 497 -36.37 12.96 -17.65
C LEU A 497 -36.89 11.58 -18.02
N LYS A 498 -37.84 11.53 -18.96
CA LYS A 498 -38.40 10.31 -19.52
C LYS A 498 -37.73 9.94 -20.85
N GLU A 499 -37.83 8.67 -21.21
CA GLU A 499 -37.29 8.17 -22.47
C GLU A 499 -37.94 8.88 -23.67
N GLY A 500 -37.10 9.45 -24.53
CA GLY A 500 -37.57 10.14 -25.73
C GLY A 500 -38.07 11.57 -25.49
N ASP A 501 -37.82 12.16 -24.31
CA ASP A 501 -38.04 13.60 -24.10
C ASP A 501 -37.25 14.39 -25.17
N MET A 502 -37.99 14.88 -26.17
CA MET A 502 -37.47 15.63 -27.31
C MET A 502 -37.49 17.11 -27.01
N LEU A 503 -36.33 17.78 -27.01
CA LEU A 503 -36.16 19.26 -27.08
C LEU A 503 -36.95 20.14 -26.06
N THR A 504 -37.76 19.57 -25.18
CA THR A 504 -38.69 20.27 -24.27
C THR A 504 -38.17 20.37 -22.84
N TRP A 505 -37.07 19.69 -22.52
CA TRP A 505 -36.46 19.77 -21.20
C TRP A 505 -35.66 21.07 -21.06
N THR A 506 -35.69 21.63 -19.85
CA THR A 506 -34.91 22.82 -19.48
C THR A 506 -33.73 22.37 -18.62
N PRO A 507 -32.50 22.83 -18.87
CA PRO A 507 -31.38 22.49 -18.01
C PRO A 507 -31.65 22.96 -16.58
N LEU A 508 -31.23 22.15 -15.59
CA LEU A 508 -31.30 22.51 -14.18
C LEU A 508 -30.48 23.78 -13.92
N TRP A 509 -29.31 23.88 -14.54
CA TRP A 509 -28.38 24.99 -14.36
C TRP A 509 -27.55 25.21 -15.62
N GLN A 510 -27.12 26.45 -15.85
CA GLN A 510 -26.21 26.80 -16.93
C GLN A 510 -25.13 27.78 -16.45
N SER A 511 -23.90 27.58 -16.94
CA SER A 511 -22.79 28.48 -16.63
C SER A 511 -23.01 29.89 -17.20
N PRO A 512 -22.39 30.93 -16.62
CA PRO A 512 -22.38 32.25 -17.21
C PRO A 512 -21.78 32.24 -18.61
N ILE A 513 -22.18 33.20 -19.43
CA ILE A 513 -21.58 33.47 -20.74
C ILE A 513 -20.42 34.43 -20.52
N GLU A 514 -19.24 34.04 -20.97
CA GLU A 514 -18.06 34.90 -20.90
C GLU A 514 -17.55 35.13 -22.32
N ALA A 515 -17.54 36.39 -22.76
CA ALA A 515 -17.22 36.73 -24.15
C ALA A 515 -15.74 36.48 -24.50
N ASN A 516 -14.85 36.55 -23.52
CA ASN A 516 -13.39 36.57 -23.71
C ASN A 516 -12.65 35.40 -23.04
N ASP A 517 -13.34 34.48 -22.37
CA ASP A 517 -12.72 33.40 -21.61
C ASP A 517 -13.34 32.05 -22.00
N LYS A 518 -12.53 31.17 -22.58
CA LYS A 518 -13.02 29.92 -23.21
C LYS A 518 -13.03 28.78 -22.20
N ILE A 519 -14.13 28.03 -22.15
CA ILE A 519 -14.21 26.81 -21.32
C ILE A 519 -13.42 25.68 -21.98
N TYR A 520 -12.43 25.12 -21.28
CA TYR A 520 -11.64 23.97 -21.74
C TYR A 520 -12.23 22.64 -21.29
N SER A 521 -12.63 22.55 -20.02
CA SER A 521 -13.20 21.34 -19.43
C SER A 521 -14.02 21.70 -18.19
N HIS A 522 -14.80 20.75 -17.70
CA HIS A 522 -15.47 20.87 -16.41
C HIS A 522 -15.60 19.49 -15.77
N SER A 523 -15.88 19.48 -14.47
CA SER A 523 -16.23 18.28 -13.73
C SER A 523 -17.35 18.59 -12.73
N LEU A 524 -18.32 17.69 -12.63
CA LEU A 524 -19.23 17.64 -11.49
C LEU A 524 -18.51 17.01 -10.29
N ALA A 525 -18.93 17.42 -9.10
CA ALA A 525 -18.50 16.88 -7.83
C ALA A 525 -19.70 16.72 -6.88
N PRO A 526 -19.63 15.76 -5.93
CA PRO A 526 -20.72 15.55 -4.98
C PRO A 526 -21.11 16.81 -4.21
N GLY A 527 -22.38 16.86 -3.78
CA GLY A 527 -22.93 18.03 -3.08
C GLY A 527 -23.33 19.18 -4.01
N GLY A 528 -23.59 18.89 -5.29
CA GLY A 528 -24.08 19.88 -6.26
C GLY A 528 -23.02 20.84 -6.75
N LEU A 529 -21.75 20.42 -6.78
CA LEU A 529 -20.64 21.28 -7.16
C LEU A 529 -20.29 21.10 -8.64
N ALA A 530 -20.03 22.20 -9.33
CA ALA A 530 -19.49 22.20 -10.69
C ALA A 530 -18.17 22.97 -10.70
N VAL A 531 -17.08 22.31 -11.10
CA VAL A 531 -15.76 22.94 -11.30
C VAL A 531 -15.57 23.17 -12.79
N ILE A 532 -15.44 24.43 -13.19
CA ILE A 532 -15.25 24.83 -14.59
C ILE A 532 -13.85 25.38 -14.76
N VAL A 533 -13.12 24.79 -15.71
CA VAL A 533 -11.80 25.25 -16.12
C VAL A 533 -11.94 26.07 -17.39
N TYR A 534 -11.68 27.36 -17.24
CA TYR A 534 -11.60 28.31 -18.33
C TYR A 534 -10.15 28.47 -18.79
N SER A 535 -9.94 29.29 -19.81
CA SER A 535 -8.61 29.51 -20.38
C SER A 535 -7.65 30.24 -19.45
N GLN A 536 -8.17 31.09 -18.58
CA GLN A 536 -7.36 31.94 -17.70
C GLN A 536 -7.75 31.83 -16.23
N ARG A 537 -8.63 30.88 -15.87
CA ARG A 537 -9.06 30.67 -14.48
C ARG A 537 -9.78 29.34 -14.28
N VAL A 538 -9.89 28.95 -13.01
CA VAL A 538 -10.83 27.92 -12.55
C VAL A 538 -11.87 28.56 -11.64
N GLN A 539 -13.11 28.10 -11.74
CA GLN A 539 -14.18 28.51 -10.84
C GLN A 539 -14.98 27.32 -10.34
N VAL A 540 -15.43 27.40 -9.09
CA VAL A 540 -16.35 26.45 -8.48
C VAL A 540 -17.71 27.12 -8.34
N PHE A 541 -18.75 26.41 -8.77
CA PHE A 541 -20.14 26.83 -8.70
C PHE A 541 -20.94 25.86 -7.83
N ASP A 542 -21.88 26.41 -7.08
CA ASP A 542 -22.96 25.63 -6.47
C ASP A 542 -24.14 25.60 -7.45
N VAL A 543 -24.46 24.41 -7.95
CA VAL A 543 -25.54 24.18 -8.93
C VAL A 543 -26.92 24.43 -8.29
N PHE A 544 -27.02 24.36 -6.97
CA PHE A 544 -28.27 24.51 -6.22
C PHE A 544 -28.41 25.87 -5.52
N ASP A 545 -27.51 26.83 -5.73
CA ASP A 545 -27.69 28.19 -5.19
C ASP A 545 -28.68 28.99 -6.04
N TRP A 546 -29.97 28.82 -5.74
CA TRP A 546 -31.10 29.46 -6.44
C TRP A 546 -31.39 30.90 -5.96
N SER A 547 -30.60 31.45 -5.04
CA SER A 547 -31.00 32.59 -4.19
C SER A 547 -31.20 33.94 -4.91
N LYS A 548 -31.08 34.03 -6.25
CA LYS A 548 -31.15 35.31 -6.99
C LYS A 548 -31.87 35.34 -8.35
N THR A 549 -32.81 34.46 -8.68
CA THR A 549 -33.53 34.58 -9.97
C THR A 549 -35.03 34.30 -9.90
N SER A 550 -35.81 35.30 -10.29
CA SER A 550 -37.26 35.25 -10.48
C SER A 550 -37.66 34.18 -11.48
N SER A 551 -38.77 33.52 -11.18
CA SER A 551 -39.39 32.41 -11.88
C SER A 551 -39.53 32.61 -13.40
N HIS A 552 -39.12 31.58 -14.16
CA HIS A 552 -39.49 31.25 -15.57
C HIS A 552 -38.36 31.28 -16.63
N SER A 553 -37.08 31.18 -16.26
CA SER A 553 -35.99 30.91 -17.22
C SER A 553 -34.94 29.97 -16.61
N PRO A 554 -34.21 29.16 -17.40
CA PRO A 554 -33.11 28.35 -16.87
C PRO A 554 -32.18 29.23 -16.06
N THR A 555 -31.92 28.85 -14.82
CA THR A 555 -31.12 29.65 -13.88
C THR A 555 -29.70 29.76 -14.38
N GLN A 556 -29.42 30.89 -15.02
CA GLN A 556 -28.06 31.28 -15.33
C GLN A 556 -27.37 31.60 -14.01
N ALA A 557 -26.22 30.98 -13.76
CA ALA A 557 -25.45 31.26 -12.55
C ALA A 557 -25.14 32.76 -12.47
N THR A 558 -25.36 33.36 -11.30
CA THR A 558 -25.13 34.80 -11.07
C THR A 558 -23.80 35.10 -10.39
N SER A 559 -23.20 34.11 -9.69
CA SER A 559 -21.88 34.19 -9.08
C SER A 559 -21.28 32.80 -8.83
N HIS A 560 -19.94 32.69 -8.88
CA HIS A 560 -19.20 31.51 -8.43
C HIS A 560 -18.96 31.59 -6.91
N ILE A 561 -18.79 30.44 -6.25
CA ILE A 561 -18.47 30.38 -4.81
C ILE A 561 -16.97 30.54 -4.54
N TRP A 562 -16.14 30.24 -5.55
CA TRP A 562 -14.69 30.38 -5.48
C TRP A 562 -14.09 30.43 -6.88
N GLY A 563 -12.98 31.14 -7.04
CA GLY A 563 -12.25 31.19 -8.29
C GLY A 563 -10.77 31.49 -8.07
N TYR A 564 -9.96 31.11 -9.05
CA TYR A 564 -8.52 31.36 -9.07
C TYR A 564 -8.05 31.58 -10.50
N ASP A 565 -7.31 32.67 -10.73
CA ASP A 565 -6.84 33.10 -12.05
C ASP A 565 -5.49 32.45 -12.37
N THR A 566 -5.42 31.73 -13.49
CA THR A 566 -4.22 31.01 -13.99
C THR A 566 -4.51 30.35 -15.35
N GLU A 567 -3.48 30.14 -16.16
CA GLU A 567 -3.59 29.45 -17.46
C GLU A 567 -3.71 27.94 -17.27
N LEU A 568 -4.94 27.43 -17.39
CA LEU A 568 -5.28 26.03 -17.13
C LEU A 568 -5.72 25.30 -18.39
N SER A 569 -5.41 24.01 -18.46
CA SER A 569 -5.65 23.17 -19.65
C SER A 569 -6.57 22.00 -19.38
N THR A 570 -6.50 21.36 -18.22
CA THR A 570 -7.14 20.06 -17.96
C THR A 570 -7.64 19.94 -16.52
N ILE A 571 -8.62 19.08 -16.31
CA ILE A 571 -9.13 18.71 -14.98
C ILE A 571 -9.37 17.22 -14.93
N SER A 572 -9.13 16.61 -13.77
CA SER A 572 -9.47 15.23 -13.47
C SER A 572 -10.96 15.07 -13.17
N ARG A 573 -11.41 13.80 -13.08
CA ARG A 573 -12.60 13.48 -12.28
C ARG A 573 -12.36 13.82 -10.79
N PRO A 574 -13.40 14.00 -9.97
CA PRO A 574 -13.22 14.09 -8.54
C PRO A 574 -12.76 12.75 -7.93
N PHE A 575 -11.94 12.86 -6.91
CA PHE A 575 -11.49 11.78 -6.05
C PHE A 575 -12.03 12.02 -4.64
N LEU A 576 -12.68 11.01 -4.07
CA LEU A 576 -13.29 11.13 -2.75
C LEU A 576 -12.31 10.58 -1.72
N SER A 577 -11.69 11.48 -0.95
CA SER A 577 -10.82 11.05 0.15
C SER A 577 -11.65 10.82 1.40
N GLN A 578 -11.78 9.55 1.79
CA GLN A 578 -12.46 9.16 3.04
C GLN A 578 -11.62 9.57 4.26
N LYS A 579 -10.29 9.46 4.17
CA LYS A 579 -9.34 9.78 5.26
C LYS A 579 -9.42 11.23 5.71
N THR A 580 -9.50 12.17 4.76
CA THR A 580 -9.58 13.61 5.06
C THR A 580 -10.99 14.18 4.95
N ASN A 581 -11.97 13.36 4.57
CA ASN A 581 -13.35 13.78 4.28
C ASN A 581 -13.43 14.95 3.27
N THR A 582 -12.68 14.85 2.18
CA THR A 582 -12.58 15.88 1.13
C THR A 582 -12.85 15.31 -0.26
N ILE A 583 -13.32 16.15 -1.17
CA ILE A 583 -13.31 15.90 -2.61
C ILE A 583 -12.06 16.59 -3.18
N ARG A 584 -11.27 15.86 -3.96
CA ARG A 584 -10.02 16.35 -4.54
C ARG A 584 -10.08 16.27 -6.06
N LEU A 585 -9.63 17.31 -6.74
CA LEU A 585 -9.50 17.36 -8.20
C LEU A 585 -8.08 17.79 -8.56
N ILE A 586 -7.55 17.26 -9.64
CA ILE A 586 -6.26 17.64 -10.19
C ILE A 586 -6.51 18.53 -11.39
N ILE A 587 -5.80 19.64 -11.43
CA ILE A 587 -5.88 20.66 -12.47
C ILE A 587 -4.51 20.78 -13.11
N GLY A 588 -4.44 20.51 -14.42
CA GLY A 588 -3.24 20.75 -15.23
C GLY A 588 -3.21 22.20 -15.73
N ALA A 589 -2.06 22.84 -15.58
CA ALA A 589 -1.79 24.22 -15.98
C ALA A 589 -0.52 24.31 -16.84
N ASN A 590 -0.34 25.46 -17.50
CA ASN A 590 0.93 25.76 -18.17
C ASN A 590 2.09 25.85 -17.18
N THR A 591 1.83 26.28 -15.94
CA THR A 591 2.85 26.48 -14.89
C THR A 591 3.09 25.26 -14.02
N GLY A 592 2.25 24.22 -14.09
CA GLY A 592 2.34 23.09 -13.17
C GLY A 592 1.09 22.24 -13.08
N ILE A 593 1.05 21.41 -12.04
CA ILE A 593 -0.12 20.61 -11.63
C ILE A 593 -0.57 21.13 -10.27
N TYR A 594 -1.86 21.42 -10.15
CA TYR A 594 -2.48 21.92 -8.93
C TYR A 594 -3.55 20.94 -8.43
N GLY A 595 -3.70 20.87 -7.12
CA GLY A 595 -4.74 20.12 -6.44
C GLY A 595 -5.80 21.06 -5.89
N LEU A 596 -7.06 20.86 -6.28
CA LEU A 596 -8.21 21.56 -5.73
C LEU A 596 -8.88 20.67 -4.67
N ILE A 597 -8.97 21.17 -3.43
CA ILE A 597 -9.55 20.49 -2.29
C ILE A 597 -10.87 21.16 -1.92
N LEU A 598 -11.94 20.37 -1.89
CA LEU A 598 -13.29 20.76 -1.52
C LEU A 598 -13.75 19.93 -0.33
N GLN A 599 -14.55 20.52 0.57
CA GLN A 599 -15.12 19.77 1.70
C GLN A 599 -16.28 18.86 1.25
N ARG A 600 -16.27 17.61 1.71
CA ARG A 600 -17.32 16.62 1.41
C ARG A 600 -18.44 16.69 2.46
N GLY A 601 -19.70 16.58 2.03
CA GLY A 601 -20.85 16.38 2.92
C GLY A 601 -21.31 17.62 3.71
N VAL A 602 -20.75 18.80 3.45
CA VAL A 602 -21.11 20.05 4.14
C VAL A 602 -22.14 20.81 3.31
N LYS A 603 -23.18 21.34 3.99
CA LYS A 603 -24.18 22.23 3.39
C LYS A 603 -23.53 23.52 2.89
N SER A 604 -24.13 24.14 1.88
CA SER A 604 -23.57 25.32 1.20
C SER A 604 -23.21 26.47 2.16
N ASP A 605 -24.03 26.68 3.20
CA ASP A 605 -23.89 27.74 4.22
C ASP A 605 -22.76 27.52 5.24
N GLN A 606 -22.21 26.31 5.36
CA GLN A 606 -21.17 25.94 6.33
C GLN A 606 -19.84 25.55 5.67
N ARG A 607 -19.76 25.65 4.34
CA ARG A 607 -18.61 25.17 3.57
C ARG A 607 -17.44 26.14 3.69
N SER A 608 -16.28 25.64 4.11
CA SER A 608 -15.03 26.40 4.01
C SER A 608 -14.65 26.65 2.55
N PRO A 609 -13.97 27.75 2.21
CA PRO A 609 -13.57 28.03 0.84
C PRO A 609 -12.69 26.89 0.28
N PRO A 610 -12.86 26.54 -1.00
CA PRO A 610 -11.94 25.63 -1.69
C PRO A 610 -10.48 26.03 -1.51
N GLN A 611 -9.61 25.03 -1.38
CA GLN A 611 -8.16 25.23 -1.28
C GLN A 611 -7.49 24.76 -2.57
N LEU A 612 -6.61 25.60 -3.11
CA LEU A 612 -5.76 25.22 -4.23
C LEU A 612 -4.33 25.05 -3.72
N VAL A 613 -3.75 23.88 -3.97
CA VAL A 613 -2.37 23.54 -3.59
C VAL A 613 -1.54 23.26 -4.84
N GLU A 614 -0.30 23.74 -4.88
CA GLU A 614 0.63 23.36 -5.94
C GLU A 614 1.18 21.96 -5.65
N LEU A 615 0.97 21.02 -6.58
CA LEU A 615 1.42 19.63 -6.47
C LEU A 615 2.75 19.43 -7.21
N LEU A 616 2.94 20.15 -8.32
CA LEU A 616 4.17 20.16 -9.10
C LEU A 616 4.30 21.48 -9.86
N HIS A 617 5.49 22.08 -9.84
CA HIS A 617 5.81 23.25 -10.65
C HIS A 617 6.55 22.84 -11.93
N TYR A 618 6.23 23.48 -13.07
CA TYR A 618 6.98 23.32 -14.31
C TYR A 618 7.95 24.48 -14.52
N THR A 619 9.20 24.17 -14.85
CA THR A 619 10.19 25.17 -15.25
C THR A 619 9.94 25.76 -16.64
N TYR A 620 9.18 25.06 -17.48
CA TYR A 620 8.75 25.50 -18.82
C TYR A 620 7.34 24.99 -19.14
N PRO A 621 6.52 25.74 -19.90
CA PRO A 621 5.18 25.32 -20.26
C PRO A 621 5.14 23.98 -20.99
N ARG A 622 4.32 23.04 -20.51
CA ARG A 622 4.09 21.74 -21.15
C ARG A 622 2.77 21.75 -21.91
N ASN A 623 2.84 21.82 -23.23
CA ASN A 623 1.70 21.59 -24.13
C ASN A 623 1.43 20.08 -24.32
N ILE A 624 1.19 19.34 -23.24
CA ILE A 624 0.92 17.89 -23.28
C ILE A 624 -0.51 17.65 -22.81
N ILE A 625 -1.26 16.87 -23.59
CA ILE A 625 -2.56 16.36 -23.17
C ILE A 625 -2.31 15.34 -22.05
N MET A 626 -2.63 15.73 -20.82
CA MET A 626 -2.48 14.89 -19.64
C MET A 626 -3.82 14.28 -19.23
N PHE A 627 -3.72 13.09 -18.65
CA PHE A 627 -4.79 12.49 -17.87
C PHE A 627 -4.31 12.33 -16.43
N HIS A 628 -5.18 12.68 -15.50
CA HIS A 628 -4.81 12.85 -14.10
C HIS A 628 -5.46 11.76 -13.24
N GLY A 629 -4.62 10.96 -12.60
CA GLY A 629 -4.96 10.18 -11.42
C GLY A 629 -4.77 11.01 -10.14
N TYR A 630 -4.92 10.36 -8.99
CA TYR A 630 -4.85 10.99 -7.68
C TYR A 630 -3.43 11.42 -7.28
N HIS A 631 -2.42 10.58 -7.52
CA HIS A 631 -1.00 10.85 -7.24
C HIS A 631 -0.13 10.89 -8.50
N TYR A 632 -0.67 10.44 -9.63
CA TYR A 632 0.05 10.31 -10.89
C TYR A 632 -0.73 10.92 -12.04
N SER A 633 -0.04 11.60 -12.94
CA SER A 633 -0.54 12.00 -14.24
C SER A 633 0.22 11.31 -15.34
N VAL A 634 -0.50 10.94 -16.40
CA VAL A 634 0.11 10.37 -17.60
C VAL A 634 -0.07 11.33 -18.77
N GLY A 635 1.04 11.64 -19.44
CA GLY A 635 1.07 12.39 -20.69
C GLY A 635 1.64 11.53 -21.81
N HIS A 636 1.12 11.66 -23.02
CA HIS A 636 1.68 10.99 -24.21
C HIS A 636 2.04 12.03 -25.27
N HIS A 637 3.31 12.08 -25.65
CA HIS A 637 3.86 13.11 -26.55
C HIS A 637 4.21 12.57 -27.95
N GLY A 638 3.60 11.45 -28.36
CA GLY A 638 3.79 10.88 -29.70
C GLY A 638 5.13 10.21 -29.97
N SER A 639 5.87 9.92 -28.90
CA SER A 639 7.06 9.07 -28.89
C SER A 639 6.69 7.62 -28.55
N LEU A 640 7.69 6.73 -28.60
CA LEU A 640 7.67 5.38 -28.02
C LEU A 640 7.69 5.40 -26.49
N GLU A 641 7.26 6.50 -25.85
CA GLU A 641 7.32 6.70 -24.40
C GLU A 641 6.10 7.47 -23.89
N ILE A 642 5.72 7.22 -22.64
CA ILE A 642 4.77 8.03 -21.88
C ILE A 642 5.51 8.78 -20.77
N ASP A 643 5.05 10.00 -20.49
CA ASP A 643 5.45 10.79 -19.34
C ASP A 643 4.56 10.38 -18.16
N LEU A 644 5.13 9.66 -17.18
CA LEU A 644 4.49 9.37 -15.91
C LEU A 644 4.99 10.38 -14.87
N ILE A 645 4.11 11.30 -14.50
CA ILE A 645 4.39 12.39 -13.57
C ILE A 645 3.82 12.02 -12.22
N ARG A 646 4.65 11.96 -11.19
CA ARG A 646 4.28 11.74 -9.80
C ARG A 646 4.21 13.07 -9.06
N TYR A 647 3.22 13.22 -8.19
CA TYR A 647 3.12 14.33 -7.26
C TYR A 647 2.50 13.92 -5.91
N PRO A 648 3.03 14.40 -4.78
CA PRO A 648 2.43 14.19 -3.46
C PRO A 648 1.40 15.27 -3.13
N TRP A 649 0.38 14.89 -2.35
CA TRP A 649 -0.47 15.87 -1.67
C TRP A 649 0.24 16.37 -0.41
N PRO A 650 0.40 17.70 -0.21
CA PRO A 650 1.19 18.24 0.92
C PRO A 650 0.70 17.85 2.32
N ASP A 651 -0.58 17.51 2.44
CA ASP A 651 -1.24 17.15 3.69
C ASP A 651 -1.28 15.64 3.97
N GLU A 652 -0.73 14.82 3.07
CA GLU A 652 -0.66 13.36 3.25
C GLU A 652 0.66 12.92 3.89
N GLN A 653 0.61 12.65 5.19
CA GLN A 653 1.74 12.09 5.93
C GLN A 653 2.07 10.66 5.47
N GLY A 654 3.36 10.38 5.25
CA GLY A 654 3.86 9.04 4.91
C GLY A 654 3.92 8.74 3.40
N TRP A 655 3.47 9.65 2.54
CA TRP A 655 3.66 9.53 1.09
C TRP A 655 4.98 10.19 0.66
N PRO A 656 5.72 9.64 -0.31
CA PRO A 656 7.03 10.19 -0.66
C PRO A 656 6.96 11.66 -1.10
N HIS A 657 7.76 12.50 -0.46
CA HIS A 657 7.69 13.96 -0.58
C HIS A 657 8.24 14.53 -1.90
N MET A 658 8.81 13.69 -2.78
CA MET A 658 9.39 14.17 -4.03
C MET A 658 8.46 13.94 -5.22
N ALA A 659 8.01 15.04 -5.81
CA ALA A 659 7.43 15.02 -7.14
C ALA A 659 8.51 14.66 -8.18
N GLY A 660 8.12 13.98 -9.26
CA GLY A 660 9.07 13.48 -10.24
C GLY A 660 8.43 13.18 -11.57
N LEU A 661 9.24 13.27 -12.64
CA LEU A 661 8.86 12.85 -13.97
C LEU A 661 9.67 11.61 -14.33
N GLN A 662 8.99 10.56 -14.75
CA GLN A 662 9.60 9.39 -15.34
C GLN A 662 9.07 9.18 -16.74
N LYS A 663 9.98 8.84 -17.66
CA LYS A 663 9.59 8.33 -18.97
C LYS A 663 9.47 6.83 -18.91
N LYS A 664 8.39 6.27 -19.47
CA LYS A 664 8.19 4.82 -19.54
C LYS A 664 8.03 4.41 -21.01
N PRO A 665 8.73 3.38 -21.48
CA PRO A 665 8.64 2.94 -22.87
C PRO A 665 7.25 2.34 -23.17
N VAL A 666 6.79 2.55 -24.39
CA VAL A 666 5.56 2.01 -24.98
C VAL A 666 5.87 1.54 -26.39
N GLY A 667 5.66 0.26 -26.65
CA GLY A 667 5.78 -0.31 -27.99
C GLY A 667 4.71 0.23 -28.94
N GLY A 668 5.10 0.54 -30.17
CA GLY A 668 4.17 0.91 -31.24
C GLY A 668 4.88 1.49 -32.48
N ASP A 669 4.10 1.85 -33.49
CA ASP A 669 4.54 2.33 -34.81
C ASP A 669 4.51 3.86 -34.96
N GLY A 670 4.12 4.59 -33.91
CA GLY A 670 4.24 6.05 -33.83
C GLY A 670 2.91 6.81 -33.91
N TYR A 671 3.00 8.06 -33.43
CA TYR A 671 1.93 8.96 -33.00
C TYR A 671 0.56 8.89 -33.69
N SER A 672 -0.48 8.81 -32.85
CA SER A 672 -1.84 9.26 -33.17
C SER A 672 -2.23 10.45 -32.29
N ARG A 673 -2.67 11.56 -32.89
CA ARG A 673 -3.12 12.80 -32.21
C ARG A 673 -4.37 12.65 -31.32
N THR A 674 -5.02 11.49 -31.32
CA THR A 674 -6.49 11.51 -31.28
C THR A 674 -7.15 11.23 -29.94
N LEU A 675 -6.50 10.67 -28.91
CA LEU A 675 -7.18 10.43 -27.63
C LEU A 675 -6.32 10.62 -26.37
N ARG A 676 -7.00 11.04 -25.30
CA ARG A 676 -6.43 11.18 -23.96
C ARG A 676 -6.07 9.78 -23.41
N PRO A 677 -4.89 9.58 -22.80
CA PRO A 677 -4.59 8.35 -22.07
C PRO A 677 -5.55 8.17 -20.89
N CYS A 678 -5.62 6.95 -20.32
CA CYS A 678 -6.32 6.68 -19.06
C CYS A 678 -5.36 6.00 -18.08
N ILE A 679 -5.52 6.28 -16.78
CA ILE A 679 -4.74 5.66 -15.69
C ILE A 679 -5.70 5.17 -14.60
N ASP A 680 -5.44 3.97 -14.09
CA ASP A 680 -6.01 3.47 -12.84
C ASP A 680 -4.86 3.11 -11.89
N GLU A 681 -4.69 3.93 -10.85
CA GLU A 681 -3.52 3.85 -9.97
C GLU A 681 -3.48 2.60 -9.11
N HIS A 682 -4.65 2.14 -8.69
CA HIS A 682 -4.75 0.99 -7.81
C HIS A 682 -4.39 -0.30 -8.54
N SER A 683 -4.81 -0.47 -9.79
CA SER A 683 -4.43 -1.63 -10.60
C SER A 683 -3.05 -1.53 -11.25
N GLY A 684 -2.47 -0.33 -11.31
CA GLY A 684 -1.23 -0.07 -12.02
C GLY A 684 -1.37 -0.11 -13.54
N ARG A 685 -2.57 0.13 -14.08
CA ARG A 685 -2.85 0.05 -15.52
C ARG A 685 -2.91 1.42 -16.17
N ILE A 686 -2.32 1.50 -17.37
CA ILE A 686 -2.39 2.67 -18.23
C ILE A 686 -2.88 2.23 -19.61
N ALA A 687 -3.92 2.88 -20.12
CA ALA A 687 -4.40 2.68 -21.48
C ALA A 687 -4.01 3.90 -22.35
N VAL A 688 -3.31 3.65 -23.46
CA VAL A 688 -2.83 4.68 -24.38
C VAL A 688 -3.02 4.24 -25.83
N THR A 689 -3.12 5.19 -26.76
CA THR A 689 -3.25 4.92 -28.20
C THR A 689 -1.95 5.29 -28.91
N PRO A 690 -0.97 4.38 -28.97
CA PRO A 690 0.31 4.71 -29.60
C PRO A 690 0.22 4.76 -31.13
N ALA A 691 -0.90 4.33 -31.73
CA ALA A 691 -1.12 4.23 -33.17
C ALA A 691 -2.60 4.35 -33.57
N LEU A 692 -2.89 4.37 -34.87
CA LEU A 692 -4.25 4.52 -35.42
C LEU A 692 -5.11 3.24 -35.37
N GLY A 693 -4.50 2.05 -35.37
CA GLY A 693 -5.21 0.77 -35.55
C GLY A 693 -5.36 -0.09 -34.28
N TYR A 694 -4.80 0.35 -33.15
CA TYR A 694 -4.89 -0.38 -31.89
C TYR A 694 -4.74 0.55 -30.68
N LEU A 695 -5.19 0.04 -29.54
CA LEU A 695 -4.96 0.57 -28.20
C LEU A 695 -3.92 -0.30 -27.51
N SER A 696 -3.09 0.30 -26.67
CA SER A 696 -2.18 -0.42 -25.77
C SER A 696 -2.60 -0.27 -24.33
N VAL A 697 -2.62 -1.39 -23.62
CA VAL A 697 -2.78 -1.45 -22.16
C VAL A 697 -1.45 -1.88 -21.57
N LEU A 698 -0.88 -1.03 -20.73
CA LEU A 698 0.35 -1.29 -19.97
C LEU A 698 -0.07 -1.73 -18.57
N ASP A 699 0.35 -2.93 -18.17
CA ASP A 699 0.10 -3.49 -16.84
C ASP A 699 1.43 -3.53 -16.06
N PHE A 700 1.59 -2.58 -15.14
CA PHE A 700 2.80 -2.48 -14.33
C PHE A 700 2.80 -3.45 -13.15
N ALA A 701 1.64 -3.93 -12.70
CA ALA A 701 1.57 -4.91 -11.61
C ALA A 701 2.07 -6.30 -12.03
N LEU A 702 1.99 -6.63 -13.32
CA LEU A 702 2.53 -7.89 -13.87
C LEU A 702 4.02 -7.83 -14.21
N ALA A 703 4.61 -6.64 -14.25
CA ALA A 703 6.01 -6.48 -14.55
C ALA A 703 6.83 -6.82 -13.30
N LYS A 704 7.60 -7.92 -13.34
CA LYS A 704 8.41 -8.35 -12.19
C LYS A 704 9.62 -7.42 -12.00
N PRO A 705 9.78 -6.76 -10.84
CA PRO A 705 11.04 -6.14 -10.45
C PRO A 705 12.23 -7.10 -10.60
N SER A 706 13.39 -6.59 -11.01
CA SER A 706 14.66 -7.36 -11.02
C SER A 706 15.00 -7.98 -9.66
N ASP A 707 14.50 -7.36 -8.57
CA ASP A 707 14.85 -7.69 -7.19
C ASP A 707 13.83 -8.61 -6.50
N THR A 708 12.82 -9.11 -7.23
CA THR A 708 11.81 -10.05 -6.71
C THR A 708 12.06 -11.51 -7.14
N LYS A 709 13.32 -11.93 -7.17
CA LYS A 709 13.66 -13.36 -7.31
C LYS A 709 13.35 -14.14 -6.05
#